data_AF-A0A2F0A3Z8-F1
#
_entry.id   AF-A0A2F0A3Z8-F1
#
_cell.length_a   1.000
_cell.length_b   1.000
_cell.length_c   1.000
_cell.angle_alpha   90.00
_cell.angle_beta   90.00
_cell.angle_gamma   90.00
#
_symmetry.space_group_name_H-M   'P 1'
#
loop_
_entity.id
_entity.type
_entity.pdbx_description
1 polymer ?
#
loop_
_entity_poly.entity_id
_entity_poly.type
_entity_poly.pdbx_seq_one_letter_code
_entity_poly.pdbx_strand_id
1 'polypeptide(L)'
;MKIDSAVIFFAASILATSVVQAQSVADNWHQWRGPENNGVSRTADPPVEWSEEKNVAWKIEIGGHGTSSPIVWGNKVFVTTAVNTEKVDPSLPKPEDQPERVFGIKHPNTSYQMTVLCIDKNTGKELWRDVAKTLVPHEGHHRDASFASASPFCDDKRIYFWFGSGGLFAYSHDGKKLWERDLGKVKVGASLGEGSSPLVHDGKMVIVRDNAGQSTIEVLDASNGEPIWKKDRDERNAWATPAIAKYQGVTQVITCASNKVRSYNLINGEIIWEAKGLTSNCIPCPIVHEEVVYCMSGYKGYSLLAIPITGKGDVTDSVLWKVKRGTPYIPSPLLYDELLYFTQSNQNLMTCVDIKDGSQVIEKDRLPGLGGIYSSPVGAADRIYMTDRKGTVLVLERGNKTKVLATNELDDDFHASPALAGKKLFLRGMRFLYCLEEKRASVKQKVVSEKPAEKKPTNANNFRKRPNVVTLLVDDLGYRDIGCYGGPVKTPVLDKLAAGGVRLTDFHSGAPSCSPSRATFLTGRHHYRAGVYSVITERLHKMHLLKSETTIAEVLKENGYATAHFGKWHLGMPVQNRKNPTPGDHGFDYWFGLINGPGPSHKNPTQFLRNGKRVGQIKGYSCQIVVDEAITWLDEKREADEPFFLNLWFNEPHAPIAAPDEIVSKYGELNDQAAIYSGTIDNTDRAIGRLVARLEKLGELDNTIIVYSSDNGSYRQERNGELRGQKGSQFEGGHRVPGIFYWKGGIPGGRVEDEPAGVVDLLPTLCGLIGIEKPEKVHLDGSDLAPMLTGSDKFNRHQPLFWMTGANMVLRMGDHTLFASGTAKSPIDFKAANRLTEQIKQVLGDDLEKVLGGRDVKDLRNRLFNHGRLANPEAERLRNQLRDLYYFNEAWIPELKKSGIGRVQLYDLSKDLGQQNNIAKKRPKLVTQLKKQAAGIYRSVMADAPEWSSK
;
A
#
# COMPACT_ATOMS: atom_id res chain seq x y z
N MET A 1 42.63 -62.35 -57.01
CA MET A 1 41.20 -62.18 -56.66
C MET A 1 41.08 -60.79 -56.02
N LYS A 2 40.11 -59.93 -56.37
CA LYS A 2 38.70 -59.93 -55.89
C LYS A 2 38.65 -60.06 -54.35
N ILE A 3 38.03 -59.19 -53.53
CA ILE A 3 37.14 -58.01 -53.69
C ILE A 3 37.14 -57.29 -52.29
N ASP A 4 36.89 -55.98 -52.04
CA ASP A 4 36.28 -54.88 -52.81
C ASP A 4 36.91 -53.47 -52.59
N SER A 5 36.20 -52.49 -51.96
CA SER A 5 36.45 -51.02 -51.98
C SER A 5 36.66 -50.32 -50.61
N ALA A 6 37.12 -49.04 -50.69
CA ALA A 6 36.78 -47.87 -49.84
C ALA A 6 37.71 -47.38 -48.68
N VAL A 7 37.94 -46.05 -48.68
CA VAL A 7 38.41 -45.09 -47.63
C VAL A 7 39.78 -45.35 -46.95
N ILE A 8 40.80 -44.48 -46.88
CA ILE A 8 41.05 -43.00 -46.91
C ILE A 8 41.31 -42.31 -45.55
N PHE A 9 42.62 -42.01 -45.35
CA PHE A 9 43.26 -40.89 -44.62
C PHE A 9 43.56 -40.91 -43.09
N PHE A 10 44.88 -40.91 -42.83
CA PHE A 10 45.66 -40.03 -41.95
C PHE A 10 45.28 -39.82 -40.47
N ALA A 11 46.26 -40.11 -39.60
CA ALA A 11 46.39 -39.52 -38.27
C ALA A 11 47.70 -38.72 -38.18
N ALA A 12 47.62 -37.48 -37.67
CA ALA A 12 48.77 -36.66 -37.30
C ALA A 12 48.42 -35.90 -36.01
N SER A 13 49.17 -36.16 -34.94
CA SER A 13 48.80 -35.70 -33.59
C SER A 13 49.20 -34.23 -33.35
N ILE A 14 48.22 -33.37 -33.09
CA ILE A 14 48.43 -32.01 -32.61
C ILE A 14 48.15 -31.98 -31.09
N LEU A 15 49.10 -31.45 -30.30
CA LEU A 15 48.85 -31.16 -28.89
C LEU A 15 47.90 -29.97 -28.77
N ALA A 16 46.62 -30.24 -28.52
CA ALA A 16 45.68 -29.24 -28.02
C ALA A 16 45.80 -29.15 -26.50
N THR A 17 46.76 -28.37 -25.99
CA THR A 17 46.81 -28.04 -24.56
C THR A 17 45.59 -27.20 -24.20
N SER A 18 44.60 -27.83 -23.57
CA SER A 18 43.41 -27.14 -23.05
C SER A 18 43.81 -26.21 -21.92
N VAL A 19 44.04 -24.93 -22.23
CA VAL A 19 44.24 -23.88 -21.23
C VAL A 19 42.93 -23.73 -20.47
N VAL A 20 42.85 -24.36 -19.30
CA VAL A 20 41.81 -24.07 -18.32
C VAL A 20 42.10 -22.67 -17.80
N GLN A 21 41.42 -21.68 -18.39
CA GLN A 21 41.52 -20.28 -18.00
C GLN A 21 41.16 -20.18 -16.50
N ALA A 22 42.13 -19.83 -15.66
CA ALA A 22 41.91 -19.68 -14.23
C ALA A 22 40.85 -18.59 -14.02
N GLN A 23 39.70 -18.97 -13.46
CA GLN A 23 38.56 -18.06 -13.37
C GLN A 23 38.81 -16.98 -12.33
N SER A 24 38.60 -15.71 -12.69
CA SER A 24 38.93 -14.61 -11.81
C SER A 24 37.95 -14.51 -10.64
N VAL A 25 38.43 -14.11 -9.47
CA VAL A 25 37.56 -13.75 -8.33
C VAL A 25 36.59 -12.63 -8.73
N ALA A 26 36.99 -11.75 -9.65
CA ALA A 26 36.17 -10.68 -10.20
C ALA A 26 35.05 -11.15 -11.14
N ASP A 27 35.09 -12.38 -11.66
CA ASP A 27 34.02 -12.97 -12.50
C ASP A 27 32.88 -13.58 -11.66
N ASN A 28 33.02 -13.54 -10.33
CA ASN A 28 32.22 -14.29 -9.37
C ASN A 28 31.57 -13.37 -8.32
N TRP A 29 30.42 -13.80 -7.79
CA TRP A 29 29.75 -13.16 -6.66
C TRP A 29 29.94 -14.03 -5.43
N HIS A 30 31.18 -14.17 -4.98
CA HIS A 30 31.65 -15.26 -4.08
C HIS A 30 31.30 -15.07 -2.59
N GLN A 31 30.69 -13.94 -2.25
CA GLN A 31 30.26 -13.52 -0.91
C GLN A 31 29.11 -12.52 -1.04
N TRP A 32 28.40 -12.22 0.06
CA TRP A 32 27.13 -11.45 0.05
C TRP A 32 27.16 -10.15 -0.79
N ARG A 33 28.17 -9.28 -0.59
CA ARG A 33 28.28 -7.98 -1.28
C ARG A 33 29.21 -8.02 -2.50
N GLY A 34 29.36 -9.18 -3.14
CA GLY A 34 30.12 -9.32 -4.38
C GLY A 34 31.65 -9.32 -4.19
N PRO A 35 32.42 -9.27 -5.29
CA PRO A 35 33.85 -9.53 -5.27
C PRO A 35 34.67 -8.54 -4.44
N GLU A 36 34.23 -7.28 -4.36
CA GLU A 36 34.93 -6.18 -3.66
C GLU A 36 34.27 -5.82 -2.31
N ASN A 37 33.26 -6.59 -1.84
CA ASN A 37 32.42 -6.33 -0.65
C ASN A 37 31.64 -4.98 -0.66
N ASN A 38 31.74 -4.21 -1.74
CA ASN A 38 31.10 -2.89 -1.92
C ASN A 38 29.69 -2.96 -2.52
N GLY A 39 29.28 -4.12 -3.05
CA GLY A 39 28.03 -4.33 -3.78
C GLY A 39 28.13 -4.17 -5.31
N VAL A 40 29.32 -4.01 -5.88
CA VAL A 40 29.52 -3.87 -7.34
C VAL A 40 30.11 -5.14 -7.95
N SER A 41 29.70 -5.45 -9.18
CA SER A 41 30.47 -6.29 -10.09
C SER A 41 30.93 -5.49 -11.30
N ARG A 42 32.24 -5.49 -11.54
CA ARG A 42 32.89 -4.84 -12.69
C ARG A 42 32.79 -5.65 -13.99
N THR A 43 32.40 -6.92 -13.89
CA THR A 43 32.39 -7.92 -14.99
C THR A 43 30.98 -8.33 -15.42
N ALA A 44 29.96 -7.98 -14.62
CA ALA A 44 28.57 -8.30 -14.91
C ALA A 44 27.92 -7.26 -15.84
N ASP A 45 26.95 -7.72 -16.62
CA ASP A 45 26.10 -6.93 -17.52
C ASP A 45 24.66 -7.50 -17.48
N PRO A 46 23.94 -7.35 -16.35
CA PRO A 46 22.64 -7.98 -16.14
C PRO A 46 21.54 -7.27 -16.95
N PRO A 47 20.35 -7.88 -17.17
CA PRO A 47 19.28 -7.23 -17.90
C PRO A 47 18.85 -5.88 -17.27
N VAL A 48 18.20 -5.04 -18.08
CA VAL A 48 17.53 -3.81 -17.62
C VAL A 48 16.05 -4.09 -17.30
N GLU A 49 15.38 -4.88 -18.13
CA GLU A 49 13.94 -5.14 -18.04
C GLU A 49 13.62 -6.63 -17.89
N TRP A 50 12.66 -6.98 -17.02
CA TRP A 50 12.10 -8.32 -16.83
C TRP A 50 10.69 -8.27 -16.19
N SER A 51 10.00 -9.42 -16.23
CA SER A 51 8.76 -9.72 -15.49
C SER A 51 8.79 -11.20 -15.12
N GLU A 52 7.68 -11.80 -14.69
CA GLU A 52 7.57 -13.27 -14.56
C GLU A 52 7.71 -14.00 -15.93
N GLU A 53 7.36 -13.34 -17.03
CA GLU A 53 7.38 -13.89 -18.39
C GLU A 53 8.59 -13.40 -19.21
N LYS A 54 9.06 -12.16 -18.95
CA LYS A 54 10.13 -11.50 -19.72
C LYS A 54 11.49 -11.67 -19.06
N ASN A 55 12.49 -12.09 -19.83
CA ASN A 55 13.90 -12.19 -19.42
C ASN A 55 14.20 -13.06 -18.17
N VAL A 56 13.24 -13.85 -17.68
CA VAL A 56 13.53 -15.01 -16.82
C VAL A 56 14.24 -16.08 -17.65
N ALA A 57 15.49 -16.39 -17.30
CA ALA A 57 16.22 -17.53 -17.84
C ALA A 57 15.69 -18.83 -17.25
N TRP A 58 15.53 -18.85 -15.92
CA TRP A 58 14.89 -19.90 -15.15
C TRP A 58 14.39 -19.37 -13.79
N LYS A 59 13.37 -20.03 -13.24
CA LYS A 59 12.78 -19.80 -11.91
C LYS A 59 12.58 -21.17 -11.27
N ILE A 60 13.03 -21.36 -10.04
CA ILE A 60 12.88 -22.64 -9.30
C ILE A 60 12.41 -22.40 -7.87
N GLU A 61 11.67 -23.35 -7.31
CA GLU A 61 11.27 -23.33 -5.90
C GLU A 61 12.40 -23.89 -5.02
N ILE A 62 12.72 -23.20 -3.92
CA ILE A 62 13.83 -23.58 -3.02
C ILE A 62 13.36 -24.60 -1.97
N GLY A 63 12.13 -24.43 -1.49
CA GLY A 63 11.55 -25.11 -0.33
C GLY A 63 12.05 -24.54 1.02
N GLY A 64 11.22 -24.64 2.06
CA GLY A 64 11.54 -24.11 3.40
C GLY A 64 11.46 -22.57 3.49
N HIS A 65 12.12 -22.00 4.49
CA HIS A 65 12.17 -20.55 4.74
C HIS A 65 13.60 -20.08 5.04
N GLY A 66 14.00 -18.94 4.48
CA GLY A 66 15.32 -18.34 4.64
C GLY A 66 15.31 -16.84 4.36
N THR A 67 16.44 -16.16 4.54
CA THR A 67 16.70 -14.81 3.98
C THR A 67 18.12 -14.64 3.44
N SER A 68 18.95 -15.69 3.43
CA SER A 68 20.31 -15.68 2.88
C SER A 68 20.33 -15.20 1.43
N SER A 69 21.28 -14.32 1.08
CA SER A 69 21.48 -13.97 -0.34
C SER A 69 22.16 -15.11 -1.08
N PRO A 70 21.84 -15.32 -2.38
CA PRO A 70 22.57 -16.27 -3.19
C PRO A 70 24.01 -15.80 -3.39
N ILE A 71 24.94 -16.74 -3.60
CA ILE A 71 26.28 -16.43 -4.10
C ILE A 71 26.61 -17.29 -5.32
N VAL A 72 27.54 -16.83 -6.14
CA VAL A 72 27.87 -17.44 -7.43
C VAL A 72 29.37 -17.73 -7.52
N TRP A 73 29.73 -18.98 -7.76
CA TRP A 73 31.09 -19.41 -8.08
C TRP A 73 31.10 -20.29 -9.34
N GLY A 74 31.84 -19.90 -10.37
CA GLY A 74 31.91 -20.62 -11.63
C GLY A 74 30.56 -20.69 -12.33
N ASN A 75 30.04 -21.90 -12.48
CA ASN A 75 28.69 -22.17 -12.99
C ASN A 75 27.73 -22.67 -11.89
N LYS A 76 28.04 -22.41 -10.62
CA LYS A 76 27.25 -22.84 -9.45
C LYS A 76 26.69 -21.62 -8.71
N VAL A 77 25.44 -21.73 -8.27
CA VAL A 77 24.77 -20.77 -7.39
C VAL A 77 24.44 -21.49 -6.08
N PHE A 78 24.86 -20.94 -4.94
CA PHE A 78 24.65 -21.53 -3.62
C PHE A 78 23.66 -20.73 -2.79
N VAL A 79 22.78 -21.43 -2.05
CA VAL A 79 21.71 -20.84 -1.23
C VAL A 79 21.48 -21.69 0.03
N THR A 80 20.96 -21.10 1.10
CA THR A 80 20.50 -21.82 2.30
C THR A 80 18.98 -21.70 2.50
N THR A 81 18.40 -22.66 3.21
CA THR A 81 17.00 -22.63 3.67
C THR A 81 16.85 -23.43 4.95
N ALA A 82 15.85 -23.11 5.78
CA ALA A 82 15.46 -23.88 6.95
C ALA A 82 14.07 -24.49 6.73
N VAL A 83 13.99 -25.83 6.77
CA VAL A 83 12.73 -26.57 6.57
C VAL A 83 12.21 -27.03 7.94
N ASN A 84 11.00 -26.62 8.32
CA ASN A 84 10.35 -27.17 9.51
C ASN A 84 9.97 -28.64 9.25
N THR A 85 10.33 -29.54 10.17
CA THR A 85 10.01 -30.98 10.06
C THR A 85 8.68 -31.36 10.71
N GLU A 86 7.99 -30.41 11.34
CA GLU A 86 6.75 -30.55 12.13
C GLU A 86 6.87 -31.48 13.36
N LYS A 87 7.94 -32.28 13.47
CA LYS A 87 8.27 -33.13 14.61
C LYS A 87 8.53 -32.27 15.84
N VAL A 88 7.58 -32.30 16.78
CA VAL A 88 7.66 -31.65 18.10
C VAL A 88 8.62 -32.40 19.02
N ASP A 89 9.46 -31.65 19.75
CA ASP A 89 10.15 -32.09 20.96
C ASP A 89 9.21 -31.86 22.16
N PRO A 90 8.72 -32.93 22.82
CA PRO A 90 7.76 -32.83 23.92
C PRO A 90 8.39 -32.34 25.24
N SER A 91 9.71 -32.17 25.31
CA SER A 91 10.38 -31.56 26.47
C SER A 91 10.31 -30.03 26.49
N LEU A 92 9.90 -29.40 25.38
CA LEU A 92 9.84 -27.96 25.21
C LEU A 92 8.38 -27.45 25.24
N PRO A 93 8.10 -26.33 25.94
CA PRO A 93 6.77 -25.74 25.97
C PRO A 93 6.39 -25.24 24.56
N LYS A 94 5.13 -25.44 24.17
CA LYS A 94 4.68 -25.04 22.83
C LYS A 94 4.71 -23.52 22.65
N PRO A 95 4.81 -23.00 21.42
CA PRO A 95 4.80 -21.56 21.15
C PRO A 95 3.59 -20.82 21.75
N GLU A 96 2.42 -21.45 21.77
CA GLU A 96 1.19 -20.90 22.36
C GLU A 96 1.19 -20.91 23.91
N ASP A 97 1.90 -21.86 24.54
CA ASP A 97 2.01 -21.99 26.00
C ASP A 97 3.12 -21.09 26.59
N GLN A 98 4.01 -20.56 25.75
CA GLN A 98 5.10 -19.68 26.15
C GLN A 98 4.62 -18.26 26.47
N PRO A 99 5.23 -17.56 27.46
CA PRO A 99 4.86 -16.19 27.81
C PRO A 99 5.07 -15.20 26.65
N GLU A 100 4.42 -14.03 26.75
CA GLU A 100 4.60 -12.96 25.78
C GLU A 100 5.99 -12.32 25.84
N ARG A 101 6.45 -11.89 24.66
CA ARG A 101 7.79 -11.31 24.44
C ARG A 101 7.71 -10.11 23.50
N VAL A 102 8.79 -9.35 23.44
CA VAL A 102 8.91 -8.23 22.50
C VAL A 102 8.72 -8.75 21.06
N PHE A 103 7.91 -8.04 20.27
CA PHE A 103 7.47 -8.45 18.92
C PHE A 103 6.70 -9.78 18.82
N GLY A 104 6.23 -10.35 19.94
CA GLY A 104 5.48 -11.62 19.97
C GLY A 104 6.32 -12.87 19.65
N ILE A 105 7.64 -12.75 19.64
CA ILE A 105 8.54 -13.84 19.20
C ILE A 105 8.52 -14.99 20.22
N LYS A 106 8.11 -16.17 19.77
CA LYS A 106 8.15 -17.44 20.52
C LYS A 106 9.41 -18.24 20.15
N HIS A 107 9.84 -19.16 21.00
CA HIS A 107 10.86 -20.15 20.67
C HIS A 107 10.19 -21.38 20.02
N PRO A 108 10.79 -22.00 19.00
CA PRO A 108 10.23 -23.20 18.40
C PRO A 108 10.34 -24.40 19.35
N ASN A 109 9.37 -25.31 19.25
CA ASN A 109 9.45 -26.65 19.84
C ASN A 109 9.51 -27.76 18.77
N THR A 110 9.52 -27.41 17.48
CA THR A 110 9.65 -28.36 16.36
C THR A 110 11.07 -28.38 15.83
N SER A 111 11.55 -29.53 15.36
CA SER A 111 12.86 -29.61 14.71
C SER A 111 12.85 -29.01 13.30
N TYR A 112 13.94 -28.34 12.94
CA TYR A 112 14.21 -27.78 11.62
C TYR A 112 15.43 -28.45 10.99
N GLN A 113 15.37 -28.70 9.69
CA GLN A 113 16.50 -29.05 8.86
C GLN A 113 17.16 -27.78 8.33
N MET A 114 18.44 -27.60 8.65
CA MET A 114 19.28 -26.55 8.09
C MET A 114 19.84 -27.09 6.76
N THR A 115 19.32 -26.59 5.65
CA THR A 115 19.47 -27.21 4.33
C THR A 115 20.29 -26.30 3.41
N VAL A 116 21.22 -26.91 2.68
CA VAL A 116 22.16 -26.25 1.78
C VAL A 116 21.95 -26.74 0.34
N LEU A 117 21.99 -25.83 -0.63
CA LEU A 117 21.70 -26.11 -2.04
C LEU A 117 22.83 -25.61 -2.96
N CYS A 118 23.05 -26.35 -4.04
CA CYS A 118 23.83 -25.92 -5.20
C CYS A 118 23.02 -26.08 -6.48
N ILE A 119 22.86 -24.99 -7.22
CA ILE A 119 22.07 -24.89 -8.46
C ILE A 119 23.01 -24.57 -9.63
N ASP A 120 22.76 -25.15 -10.81
CA ASP A 120 23.48 -24.78 -12.02
C ASP A 120 23.03 -23.39 -12.53
N LYS A 121 24.01 -22.49 -12.69
CA LYS A 121 23.85 -21.09 -13.10
C LYS A 121 23.17 -20.92 -14.46
N ASN A 122 23.16 -21.95 -15.31
CA ASN A 122 22.75 -21.85 -16.71
C ASN A 122 21.38 -22.48 -16.98
N THR A 123 21.01 -23.51 -16.22
CA THR A 123 19.80 -24.31 -16.41
C THR A 123 18.81 -24.23 -15.25
N GLY A 124 19.23 -23.74 -14.08
CA GLY A 124 18.43 -23.77 -12.85
C GLY A 124 18.30 -25.17 -12.25
N LYS A 125 18.98 -26.17 -12.81
CA LYS A 125 18.93 -27.54 -12.29
C LYS A 125 19.66 -27.62 -10.93
N GLU A 126 19.04 -28.25 -9.95
CA GLU A 126 19.73 -28.66 -8.72
C GLU A 126 20.86 -29.64 -9.05
N LEU A 127 22.09 -29.28 -8.66
CA LEU A 127 23.29 -30.10 -8.79
C LEU A 127 23.48 -31.00 -7.58
N TRP A 128 23.22 -30.46 -6.38
CA TRP A 128 23.17 -31.20 -5.12
C TRP A 128 22.44 -30.39 -4.03
N ARG A 129 21.95 -31.11 -3.02
CA ARG A 129 21.33 -30.59 -1.80
C ARG A 129 21.74 -31.49 -0.63
N ASP A 130 21.98 -30.91 0.54
CA ASP A 130 22.25 -31.65 1.78
C ASP A 130 21.55 -31.01 2.98
N VAL A 131 21.26 -31.83 3.99
CA VAL A 131 20.78 -31.38 5.31
C VAL A 131 22.00 -31.26 6.21
N ALA A 132 22.55 -30.05 6.31
CA ALA A 132 23.76 -29.77 7.07
C ALA A 132 23.62 -30.19 8.54
N LYS A 133 22.46 -29.93 9.16
CA LYS A 133 22.10 -30.38 10.53
C LYS A 133 20.59 -30.38 10.72
N THR A 134 20.07 -31.25 11.59
CA THR A 134 18.69 -31.17 12.10
C THR A 134 18.73 -30.84 13.60
N LEU A 135 17.98 -29.82 14.04
CA LEU A 135 17.88 -29.42 15.44
C LEU A 135 16.57 -28.69 15.73
N VAL A 136 16.15 -28.62 17.00
CA VAL A 136 15.24 -27.54 17.44
C VAL A 136 16.10 -26.29 17.71
N PRO A 137 15.84 -25.15 17.05
CA PRO A 137 16.52 -23.90 17.37
C PRO A 137 16.24 -23.45 18.80
N HIS A 138 17.24 -22.91 19.50
CA HIS A 138 17.13 -22.60 20.94
C HIS A 138 16.47 -21.25 21.25
N GLU A 139 16.39 -20.37 20.26
CA GLU A 139 15.59 -19.13 20.29
C GLU A 139 14.71 -19.06 19.03
N GLY A 140 13.78 -18.11 19.04
CA GLY A 140 13.06 -17.70 17.82
C GLY A 140 13.84 -16.67 17.01
N HIS A 141 13.20 -16.16 15.97
CA HIS A 141 13.66 -15.00 15.19
C HIS A 141 12.51 -14.00 14.99
N HIS A 142 12.82 -12.77 14.59
CA HIS A 142 11.81 -11.81 14.14
C HIS A 142 11.11 -12.36 12.89
N ARG A 143 9.83 -12.04 12.69
CA ARG A 143 9.03 -12.53 11.53
C ARG A 143 9.65 -12.19 10.16
N ASP A 144 10.49 -11.16 10.10
CA ASP A 144 11.17 -10.72 8.87
C ASP A 144 12.59 -11.31 8.71
N ALA A 145 13.01 -12.19 9.63
CA ALA A 145 14.27 -12.94 9.61
C ALA A 145 13.98 -14.46 9.50
N SER A 146 15.02 -15.30 9.59
CA SER A 146 14.91 -16.76 9.51
C SER A 146 16.04 -17.47 10.25
N PHE A 147 15.97 -18.80 10.35
CA PHE A 147 17.12 -19.62 10.79
C PHE A 147 18.20 -19.79 9.70
N ALA A 148 17.92 -19.37 8.46
CA ALA A 148 18.81 -19.43 7.29
C ALA A 148 19.01 -18.01 6.71
N SER A 149 19.45 -17.08 7.57
CA SER A 149 19.51 -15.65 7.26
C SER A 149 20.91 -15.14 6.87
N ALA A 150 21.99 -15.80 7.29
CA ALA A 150 23.34 -15.48 6.84
C ALA A 150 23.57 -16.00 5.41
N SER A 151 24.30 -15.24 4.59
CA SER A 151 24.62 -15.66 3.22
C SER A 151 25.77 -16.68 3.21
N PRO A 152 25.82 -17.62 2.24
CA PRO A 152 27.01 -18.44 2.05
C PRO A 152 28.19 -17.59 1.56
N PHE A 153 29.39 -18.14 1.67
CA PHE A 153 30.65 -17.52 1.23
C PHE A 153 31.62 -18.62 0.81
N CYS A 154 32.50 -18.38 -0.16
CA CYS A 154 33.41 -19.41 -0.68
C CYS A 154 34.84 -18.89 -0.94
N ASP A 155 35.78 -19.83 -0.90
CA ASP A 155 37.11 -19.67 -1.49
C ASP A 155 37.22 -20.50 -2.79
N ASP A 156 38.42 -20.57 -3.37
CA ASP A 156 38.66 -21.27 -4.64
C ASP A 156 38.49 -22.80 -4.58
N LYS A 157 38.33 -23.37 -3.38
CA LYS A 157 38.29 -24.83 -3.12
C LYS A 157 37.03 -25.29 -2.37
N ARG A 158 36.42 -24.41 -1.56
CA ARG A 158 35.35 -24.75 -0.61
C ARG A 158 34.22 -23.71 -0.62
N ILE A 159 33.03 -24.18 -0.28
CA ILE A 159 31.83 -23.38 -0.01
C ILE A 159 31.47 -23.56 1.46
N TYR A 160 31.15 -22.46 2.15
CA TYR A 160 30.88 -22.41 3.58
C TYR A 160 29.46 -21.91 3.84
N PHE A 161 28.79 -22.53 4.81
CA PHE A 161 27.42 -22.21 5.22
C PHE A 161 27.34 -21.99 6.73
N TRP A 162 26.61 -20.96 7.16
CA TRP A 162 26.50 -20.53 8.54
C TRP A 162 25.04 -20.39 8.96
N PHE A 163 24.65 -21.11 10.01
CA PHE A 163 23.28 -21.11 10.56
C PHE A 163 23.25 -20.59 12.00
N GLY A 164 24.17 -19.67 12.35
CA GLY A 164 24.29 -19.14 13.71
C GLY A 164 24.60 -20.24 14.73
N SER A 165 23.84 -20.26 15.82
CA SER A 165 23.83 -21.35 16.82
C SER A 165 23.42 -22.72 16.25
N GLY A 166 22.94 -22.79 15.01
CA GLY A 166 22.83 -24.05 14.26
C GLY A 166 24.18 -24.66 13.89
N GLY A 167 25.21 -23.84 13.65
CA GLY A 167 26.57 -24.28 13.35
C GLY A 167 27.11 -23.78 12.01
N LEU A 168 28.36 -24.15 11.76
CA LEU A 168 29.18 -23.81 10.59
C LEU A 168 29.55 -25.08 9.83
N PHE A 169 29.46 -25.06 8.50
CA PHE A 169 29.68 -26.24 7.67
C PHE A 169 30.48 -25.89 6.42
N ALA A 170 31.49 -26.70 6.09
CA ALA A 170 32.28 -26.56 4.87
C ALA A 170 32.04 -27.75 3.93
N TYR A 171 31.90 -27.47 2.64
CA TYR A 171 31.74 -28.46 1.58
C TYR A 171 32.72 -28.17 0.43
N SER A 172 33.01 -29.17 -0.41
CA SER A 172 33.50 -28.88 -1.76
C SER A 172 32.38 -28.22 -2.58
N HIS A 173 32.73 -27.51 -3.66
CA HIS A 173 31.73 -26.95 -4.59
C HIS A 173 30.85 -28.03 -5.25
N ASP A 174 31.23 -29.30 -5.16
CA ASP A 174 30.50 -30.48 -5.65
C ASP A 174 29.74 -31.25 -4.56
N GLY A 175 29.59 -30.68 -3.36
CA GLY A 175 28.61 -31.15 -2.36
C GLY A 175 29.13 -32.20 -1.39
N LYS A 176 30.43 -32.50 -1.38
CA LYS A 176 31.02 -33.33 -0.33
C LYS A 176 31.23 -32.46 0.92
N LYS A 177 30.52 -32.75 2.02
CA LYS A 177 30.81 -32.17 3.35
C LYS A 177 32.26 -32.51 3.73
N LEU A 178 33.03 -31.51 4.14
CA LEU A 178 34.45 -31.60 4.46
C LEU A 178 34.68 -31.56 5.97
N TRP A 179 34.04 -30.62 6.66
CA TRP A 179 34.06 -30.48 8.12
C TRP A 179 32.83 -29.67 8.58
N GLU A 180 32.53 -29.77 9.87
CA GLU A 180 31.50 -28.96 10.54
C GLU A 180 31.94 -28.55 11.95
N ARG A 181 31.40 -27.45 12.46
CA ARG A 181 31.76 -26.88 13.76
C ARG A 181 30.55 -26.28 14.46
N ASP A 182 30.40 -26.59 15.74
CA ASP A 182 29.44 -25.93 16.63
C ASP A 182 30.18 -24.87 17.46
N LEU A 183 29.76 -23.60 17.33
CA LEU A 183 30.32 -22.46 18.06
C LEU A 183 29.51 -22.10 19.32
N GLY A 184 28.57 -22.96 19.71
CA GLY A 184 27.69 -22.77 20.85
C GLY A 184 26.64 -21.68 20.65
N LYS A 185 25.62 -21.73 21.50
CA LYS A 185 24.43 -20.87 21.43
C LYS A 185 24.75 -19.43 21.86
N VAL A 186 24.22 -18.43 21.14
CA VAL A 186 24.16 -17.03 21.59
C VAL A 186 22.79 -16.70 22.19
N LYS A 187 22.65 -15.55 22.85
CA LYS A 187 21.35 -14.97 23.19
C LYS A 187 21.16 -13.64 22.46
N VAL A 188 20.27 -13.58 21.49
CA VAL A 188 20.01 -12.38 20.69
C VAL A 188 19.07 -11.44 21.46
N GLY A 189 19.33 -10.13 21.42
CA GLY A 189 18.44 -9.12 21.99
C GLY A 189 17.03 -9.23 21.42
N ALA A 190 16.04 -9.34 22.30
CA ALA A 190 14.63 -9.59 21.95
C ALA A 190 14.40 -10.82 21.05
N SER A 191 15.33 -11.78 21.01
CA SER A 191 15.28 -12.98 20.16
C SER A 191 15.03 -12.66 18.67
N LEU A 192 15.62 -11.56 18.16
CA LEU A 192 15.42 -11.09 16.78
C LEU A 192 15.97 -12.03 15.69
N GLY A 193 16.81 -13.00 16.05
CA GLY A 193 17.45 -13.95 15.14
C GLY A 193 18.92 -13.63 14.84
N GLU A 194 19.67 -14.62 14.38
CA GLU A 194 21.08 -14.48 13.96
C GLU A 194 21.14 -14.22 12.44
N GLY A 195 22.13 -13.44 11.97
CA GLY A 195 22.18 -13.06 10.55
C GLY A 195 23.44 -12.35 10.03
N SER A 196 24.44 -12.05 10.87
CA SER A 196 25.74 -11.61 10.33
C SER A 196 26.36 -12.76 9.52
N SER A 197 26.85 -12.44 8.32
CA SER A 197 27.51 -13.41 7.45
C SER A 197 29.01 -13.44 7.76
N PRO A 198 29.66 -14.61 7.88
CA PRO A 198 31.11 -14.69 7.92
C PRO A 198 31.70 -14.37 6.55
N LEU A 199 33.03 -14.21 6.51
CA LEU A 199 33.82 -14.16 5.28
C LEU A 199 35.06 -15.04 5.39
N VAL A 200 35.69 -15.33 4.26
CA VAL A 200 36.97 -16.05 4.18
C VAL A 200 38.01 -15.21 3.42
N HIS A 201 39.22 -15.11 3.97
CA HIS A 201 40.30 -14.30 3.42
C HIS A 201 41.67 -14.90 3.78
N ASP A 202 42.58 -15.06 2.80
CA ASP A 202 43.92 -15.67 2.96
C ASP A 202 43.93 -16.95 3.84
N GLY A 203 42.96 -17.85 3.58
CA GLY A 203 42.78 -19.13 4.28
C GLY A 203 42.14 -19.03 5.67
N LYS A 204 41.68 -17.84 6.09
CA LYS A 204 41.17 -17.56 7.44
C LYS A 204 39.73 -17.10 7.37
N MET A 205 38.88 -17.65 8.22
CA MET A 205 37.46 -17.32 8.28
C MET A 205 37.18 -16.40 9.46
N VAL A 206 36.47 -15.29 9.23
CA VAL A 206 36.14 -14.29 10.25
C VAL A 206 34.67 -14.41 10.65
N ILE A 207 34.40 -14.55 11.96
CA ILE A 207 33.04 -14.66 12.52
C ILE A 207 32.85 -13.60 13.61
N VAL A 208 31.80 -12.77 13.48
CA VAL A 208 31.40 -11.77 14.47
C VAL A 208 30.03 -12.14 15.04
N ARG A 209 29.89 -12.14 16.37
CA ARG A 209 28.68 -12.56 17.11
C ARG A 209 28.30 -11.54 18.19
N ASP A 210 27.86 -10.36 17.76
CA ASP A 210 27.42 -9.30 18.66
C ASP A 210 25.99 -9.54 19.15
N ASN A 211 25.81 -9.77 20.44
CA ASN A 211 24.55 -10.28 21.01
C ASN A 211 24.19 -9.63 22.36
N ALA A 212 23.28 -10.23 23.13
CA ALA A 212 22.82 -9.72 24.43
C ALA A 212 23.49 -10.39 25.64
N GLY A 213 24.23 -11.49 25.43
CA GLY A 213 25.18 -12.07 26.36
C GLY A 213 26.58 -11.46 26.18
N GLN A 214 27.60 -12.32 26.21
CA GLN A 214 28.98 -11.98 25.86
C GLN A 214 29.13 -12.01 24.33
N SER A 215 29.55 -10.90 23.73
CA SER A 215 29.83 -10.79 22.30
C SER A 215 31.24 -11.29 21.97
N THR A 216 31.44 -11.84 20.78
CA THR A 216 32.75 -12.43 20.40
C THR A 216 33.10 -12.16 18.94
N ILE A 217 34.39 -11.96 18.67
CA ILE A 217 34.98 -12.12 17.33
C ILE A 217 35.96 -13.29 17.36
N GLU A 218 35.84 -14.21 16.40
CA GLU A 218 36.62 -15.44 16.32
C GLU A 218 37.14 -15.61 14.89
N VAL A 219 38.40 -16.01 14.76
CA VAL A 219 39.03 -16.33 13.47
C VAL A 219 39.44 -17.79 13.45
N LEU A 220 38.97 -18.50 12.43
CA LEU A 220 39.20 -19.93 12.22
C LEU A 220 40.12 -20.16 11.02
N ASP A 221 40.84 -21.27 11.00
CA ASP A 221 41.47 -21.79 9.79
C ASP A 221 40.37 -22.39 8.89
N ALA A 222 40.25 -21.90 7.66
CA ALA A 222 39.17 -22.29 6.75
C ALA A 222 39.33 -23.72 6.20
N SER A 223 40.49 -24.37 6.39
CA SER A 223 40.75 -25.73 5.93
C SER A 223 40.14 -26.81 6.81
N ASN A 224 39.98 -26.55 8.11
CA ASN A 224 39.50 -27.51 9.12
C ASN A 224 38.49 -26.93 10.13
N GLY A 225 38.32 -25.61 10.18
CA GLY A 225 37.44 -24.91 11.11
C GLY A 225 38.05 -24.60 12.49
N GLU A 226 39.31 -24.92 12.76
CA GLU A 226 39.89 -24.75 14.10
C GLU A 226 40.28 -23.29 14.43
N PRO A 227 40.24 -22.87 15.71
CA PRO A 227 40.38 -21.47 16.08
C PRO A 227 41.85 -21.05 16.06
N ILE A 228 42.16 -20.03 15.26
CA ILE A 228 43.45 -19.35 15.28
C ILE A 228 43.48 -18.39 16.47
N TRP A 229 42.41 -17.63 16.67
CA TRP A 229 42.20 -16.80 17.86
C TRP A 229 40.72 -16.47 18.09
N LYS A 230 40.42 -16.11 19.34
CA LYS A 230 39.11 -15.59 19.78
C LYS A 230 39.32 -14.38 20.68
N LYS A 231 38.45 -13.38 20.59
CA LYS A 231 38.41 -12.22 21.48
C LYS A 231 36.97 -11.93 21.90
N ASP A 232 36.81 -11.58 23.17
CA ASP A 232 35.57 -11.03 23.69
C ASP A 232 35.38 -9.58 23.22
N ARG A 233 34.11 -9.15 23.16
CA ARG A 233 33.64 -7.85 22.68
C ARG A 233 32.72 -7.21 23.72
N ASP A 234 32.90 -5.91 23.98
CA ASP A 234 32.06 -5.13 24.91
C ASP A 234 30.81 -4.55 24.23
N GLU A 235 30.63 -4.83 22.94
CA GLU A 235 29.52 -4.37 22.12
C GLU A 235 28.25 -5.21 22.31
N ARG A 236 27.09 -4.56 22.24
CA ARG A 236 25.76 -5.21 22.24
C ARG A 236 25.27 -5.43 20.81
N ASN A 237 24.39 -6.43 20.63
CA ASN A 237 23.53 -6.71 19.46
C ASN A 237 23.89 -5.93 18.18
N ALA A 238 24.55 -6.59 17.23
CA ALA A 238 24.80 -6.07 15.90
C ALA A 238 24.84 -7.22 14.90
N TRP A 239 24.49 -6.94 13.64
CA TRP A 239 24.36 -7.93 12.57
C TRP A 239 25.26 -7.59 11.36
N ALA A 240 26.14 -6.60 11.48
CA ALA A 240 27.06 -6.23 10.42
C ALA A 240 28.00 -7.40 10.07
N THR A 241 28.07 -7.71 8.78
CA THR A 241 29.13 -8.55 8.19
C THR A 241 30.43 -7.72 8.21
N PRO A 242 31.59 -8.26 8.61
CA PRO A 242 32.84 -7.51 8.62
C PRO A 242 33.33 -7.19 7.19
N ALA A 243 34.32 -6.31 7.08
CA ALA A 243 35.11 -6.09 5.87
C ALA A 243 36.59 -6.34 6.13
N ILE A 244 37.34 -6.68 5.07
CA ILE A 244 38.80 -6.79 5.10
C ILE A 244 39.41 -5.57 4.43
N ALA A 245 40.47 -5.03 5.03
CA ALA A 245 41.36 -4.06 4.40
C ALA A 245 42.82 -4.51 4.52
N LYS A 246 43.71 -4.02 3.64
CA LYS A 246 45.16 -4.23 3.77
C LYS A 246 45.86 -2.88 3.75
N TYR A 247 46.62 -2.57 4.81
CA TYR A 247 47.37 -1.32 4.95
C TYR A 247 48.77 -1.60 5.51
N GLN A 248 49.81 -1.13 4.83
CA GLN A 248 51.22 -1.33 5.21
C GLN A 248 51.57 -2.78 5.57
N GLY A 249 51.02 -3.75 4.83
CA GLY A 249 51.20 -5.19 5.06
C GLY A 249 50.33 -5.81 6.15
N VAL A 250 49.70 -5.00 7.02
CA VAL A 250 48.74 -5.46 8.03
C VAL A 250 47.39 -5.72 7.37
N THR A 251 46.81 -6.90 7.60
CA THR A 251 45.44 -7.21 7.17
C THR A 251 44.48 -6.90 8.32
N GLN A 252 43.58 -5.97 8.09
CA GLN A 252 42.61 -5.46 9.04
C GLN A 252 41.24 -6.15 8.85
N VAL A 253 40.56 -6.42 9.95
CA VAL A 253 39.18 -6.89 10.03
C VAL A 253 38.35 -5.77 10.65
N ILE A 254 37.55 -5.09 9.84
CA ILE A 254 36.77 -3.92 10.26
C ILE A 254 35.31 -4.33 10.44
N THR A 255 34.68 -3.92 11.55
CA THR A 255 33.27 -4.24 11.85
C THR A 255 32.54 -3.07 12.50
N CYS A 256 31.32 -2.81 12.02
CA CYS A 256 30.37 -1.87 12.62
C CYS A 256 29.62 -2.53 13.78
N ALA A 257 29.51 -1.84 14.91
CA ALA A 257 28.90 -2.38 16.12
C ALA A 257 28.01 -1.34 16.81
N SER A 258 27.30 -1.74 17.88
CA SER A 258 26.50 -0.80 18.66
C SER A 258 27.36 0.34 19.22
N ASN A 259 27.12 1.55 18.72
CA ASN A 259 27.78 2.83 19.07
C ASN A 259 29.24 3.03 18.62
N LYS A 260 29.92 2.00 18.09
CA LYS A 260 31.35 2.06 17.70
C LYS A 260 31.67 1.25 16.44
N VAL A 261 32.82 1.54 15.84
CA VAL A 261 33.49 0.74 14.81
C VAL A 261 34.80 0.24 15.39
N ARG A 262 35.22 -0.97 15.04
CA ARG A 262 36.56 -1.50 15.40
C ARG A 262 37.27 -2.12 14.21
N SER A 263 38.60 -1.99 14.23
CA SER A 263 39.53 -2.72 13.38
C SER A 263 40.39 -3.67 14.21
N TYR A 264 40.48 -4.93 13.79
CA TYR A 264 41.32 -5.97 14.40
C TYR A 264 42.38 -6.46 13.41
N ASN A 265 43.57 -6.81 13.89
CA ASN A 265 44.57 -7.52 13.09
C ASN A 265 44.12 -8.98 12.86
N LEU A 266 43.96 -9.38 11.60
CA LEU A 266 43.50 -10.72 11.20
C LEU A 266 44.35 -11.87 11.76
N ILE A 267 45.62 -11.62 12.09
CA ILE A 267 46.58 -12.66 12.50
C ILE A 267 46.51 -12.98 14.00
N ASN A 268 46.25 -12.00 14.87
CA ASN A 268 46.34 -12.15 16.34
C ASN A 268 45.14 -11.58 17.13
N GLY A 269 44.20 -10.90 16.46
CA GLY A 269 43.02 -10.29 17.06
C GLY A 269 43.30 -9.07 17.95
N GLU A 270 44.46 -8.44 17.84
CA GLU A 270 44.70 -7.14 18.50
C GLU A 270 43.85 -6.06 17.84
N ILE A 271 43.26 -5.16 18.64
CA ILE A 271 42.57 -3.98 18.12
C ILE A 271 43.64 -3.02 17.60
N ILE A 272 43.53 -2.67 16.32
CA ILE A 272 44.40 -1.68 15.67
C ILE A 272 43.88 -0.28 16.01
N TRP A 273 42.58 -0.05 15.77
CA TRP A 273 41.89 1.19 16.09
C TRP A 273 40.41 0.97 16.41
N GLU A 274 39.80 1.90 17.15
CA GLU A 274 38.35 2.01 17.33
C GLU A 274 37.84 3.45 17.12
N ALA A 275 36.60 3.60 16.68
CA ALA A 275 35.97 4.91 16.45
C ALA A 275 34.54 4.93 16.98
N LYS A 276 34.15 5.97 17.71
CA LYS A 276 32.80 6.15 18.28
C LYS A 276 31.92 6.99 17.37
N GLY A 277 30.61 6.82 17.48
CA GLY A 277 29.62 7.70 16.84
C GLY A 277 28.62 7.03 15.90
N LEU A 278 28.61 5.69 15.81
CA LEU A 278 27.45 4.96 15.30
C LEU A 278 26.30 4.96 16.33
N THR A 279 25.16 4.38 15.98
CA THR A 279 24.02 4.13 16.87
C THR A 279 24.02 2.67 17.38
N SER A 280 23.14 2.34 18.32
CA SER A 280 22.87 0.96 18.78
C SER A 280 22.24 0.09 17.68
N ASN A 281 22.27 -1.24 17.82
CA ASN A 281 21.66 -2.19 16.87
C ASN A 281 22.16 -1.99 15.42
N CYS A 282 23.48 -1.97 15.24
CA CYS A 282 24.07 -1.76 13.92
C CYS A 282 23.90 -3.01 13.02
N ILE A 283 23.55 -2.79 11.75
CA ILE A 283 23.36 -3.83 10.72
C ILE A 283 24.12 -3.49 9.42
N PRO A 284 24.18 -2.22 8.95
CA PRO A 284 24.89 -1.90 7.71
C PRO A 284 26.39 -2.21 7.82
N CYS A 285 26.91 -2.87 6.79
CA CYS A 285 28.29 -3.33 6.76
C CYS A 285 29.25 -2.19 6.39
N PRO A 286 30.50 -2.21 6.91
CA PRO A 286 31.52 -1.27 6.49
C PRO A 286 31.94 -1.51 5.03
N ILE A 287 32.14 -0.45 4.26
CA ILE A 287 32.77 -0.52 2.93
C ILE A 287 34.13 0.16 2.99
N VAL A 288 35.16 -0.52 2.48
CA VAL A 288 36.52 0.00 2.37
C VAL A 288 36.76 0.48 0.94
N HIS A 289 37.38 1.65 0.78
CA HIS A 289 37.90 2.16 -0.49
C HIS A 289 39.24 2.83 -0.21
N GLU A 290 40.28 2.44 -0.94
CA GLU A 290 41.65 2.89 -0.70
C GLU A 290 42.06 2.80 0.79
N GLU A 291 42.32 3.94 1.45
CA GLU A 291 42.72 4.03 2.86
C GLU A 291 41.58 4.51 3.79
N VAL A 292 40.33 4.48 3.33
CA VAL A 292 39.15 4.94 4.08
C VAL A 292 38.11 3.82 4.21
N VAL A 293 37.39 3.80 5.33
CA VAL A 293 36.24 2.92 5.56
C VAL A 293 35.00 3.72 5.92
N TYR A 294 33.90 3.44 5.23
CA TYR A 294 32.59 4.08 5.40
C TYR A 294 31.69 3.18 6.21
N CYS A 295 31.31 3.65 7.40
CA CYS A 295 30.55 2.87 8.39
C CYS A 295 29.21 3.55 8.69
N MET A 296 28.11 2.81 8.69
CA MET A 296 26.75 3.36 8.75
C MET A 296 25.86 2.71 9.80
N SER A 297 24.88 3.47 10.33
CA SER A 297 23.84 2.96 11.23
C SER A 297 22.58 3.85 11.19
N GLY A 298 21.40 3.28 11.47
CA GLY A 298 20.11 3.96 11.33
C GLY A 298 19.04 3.60 12.37
N TYR A 299 19.38 2.86 13.43
CA TYR A 299 18.41 2.54 14.49
C TYR A 299 18.37 3.66 15.54
N LYS A 300 17.20 4.29 15.72
CA LYS A 300 16.97 5.39 16.68
C LYS A 300 17.94 6.58 16.53
N GLY A 301 18.41 6.82 15.31
CA GLY A 301 19.31 7.92 14.95
C GLY A 301 19.87 7.69 13.55
N TYR A 302 20.77 8.56 13.11
CA TYR A 302 21.43 8.44 11.80
C TYR A 302 22.92 8.74 11.96
N SER A 303 23.79 7.89 11.41
CA SER A 303 25.22 8.13 11.37
C SER A 303 25.89 7.41 10.20
N LEU A 304 26.74 8.15 9.49
CA LEU A 304 27.72 7.71 8.51
C LEU A 304 29.06 8.32 8.95
N LEU A 305 30.09 7.50 9.10
CA LEU A 305 31.46 7.91 9.45
C LEU A 305 32.42 7.51 8.34
N ALA A 306 33.24 8.44 7.84
CA ALA A 306 34.37 8.15 6.96
C ALA A 306 35.67 8.11 7.78
N ILE A 307 36.15 6.91 8.11
CA ILE A 307 37.25 6.68 9.05
C ILE A 307 38.52 6.31 8.26
N PRO A 308 39.67 6.96 8.48
CA PRO A 308 40.92 6.52 7.86
C PRO A 308 41.41 5.22 8.51
N ILE A 309 41.70 4.19 7.71
CA ILE A 309 42.16 2.88 8.23
C ILE A 309 43.61 2.91 8.74
N THR A 310 44.28 4.04 8.57
CA THR A 310 45.71 4.28 8.83
C THR A 310 46.04 4.57 10.29
N GLY A 311 45.02 4.93 11.09
CA GLY A 311 45.17 5.33 12.49
C GLY A 311 45.42 4.15 13.45
N LYS A 312 45.68 4.48 14.72
CA LYS A 312 45.89 3.52 15.82
C LYS A 312 45.24 4.04 17.11
N GLY A 313 44.69 3.15 17.93
CA GLY A 313 43.99 3.50 19.17
C GLY A 313 42.59 4.08 18.93
N ASP A 314 42.14 5.03 19.75
CA ASP A 314 40.88 5.73 19.51
C ASP A 314 41.05 6.80 18.43
N VAL A 315 40.36 6.63 17.30
CA VAL A 315 40.43 7.50 16.11
C VAL A 315 39.13 8.28 15.89
N THR A 316 38.28 8.42 16.92
CA THR A 316 36.97 9.13 16.87
C THR A 316 37.06 10.57 16.35
N ASP A 317 38.19 11.24 16.63
CA ASP A 317 38.48 12.61 16.23
C ASP A 317 39.27 12.70 14.90
N SER A 318 39.74 11.57 14.37
CA SER A 318 40.39 11.46 13.05
C SER A 318 39.43 11.14 11.91
N VAL A 319 38.12 11.05 12.20
CA VAL A 319 37.08 10.77 11.20
C VAL A 319 36.93 11.96 10.25
N LEU A 320 37.19 11.74 8.96
CA LEU A 320 37.37 12.76 7.93
C LEU A 320 36.11 13.60 7.74
N TRP A 321 34.95 12.95 7.62
CA TRP A 321 33.64 13.58 7.49
C TRP A 321 32.53 12.68 8.04
N LYS A 322 31.36 13.27 8.37
CA LYS A 322 30.26 12.61 9.09
C LYS A 322 28.90 13.07 8.55
N VAL A 323 28.02 12.15 8.14
CA VAL A 323 26.62 12.46 7.79
C VAL A 323 25.68 11.98 8.90
N LYS A 324 24.74 12.84 9.33
CA LYS A 324 23.89 12.64 10.52
C LYS A 324 22.38 12.59 10.20
N ARG A 325 22.03 12.25 8.95
CA ARG A 325 20.65 12.17 8.42
C ARG A 325 20.62 11.12 7.29
N GLY A 326 19.47 10.51 7.04
CA GLY A 326 19.24 9.75 5.80
C GLY A 326 19.90 8.37 5.71
N THR A 327 20.55 7.88 6.76
CA THR A 327 21.34 6.63 6.73
C THR A 327 20.48 5.38 6.96
N PRO A 328 20.90 4.19 6.48
CA PRO A 328 20.10 2.97 6.53
C PRO A 328 20.10 2.31 7.89
N TYR A 329 19.02 1.56 8.18
CA TYR A 329 18.92 0.68 9.34
C TYR A 329 19.29 -0.76 8.97
N ILE A 330 18.67 -1.37 7.96
CA ILE A 330 18.99 -2.75 7.52
C ILE A 330 19.89 -2.79 6.27
N PRO A 331 19.54 -2.18 5.12
CA PRO A 331 20.32 -2.37 3.90
C PRO A 331 21.72 -1.77 4.02
N SER A 332 22.74 -2.51 3.58
CA SER A 332 24.10 -1.98 3.50
C SER A 332 24.25 -1.05 2.28
N PRO A 333 25.06 0.01 2.36
CA PRO A 333 25.27 0.94 1.24
C PRO A 333 25.83 0.24 0.00
N LEU A 334 25.71 0.89 -1.16
CA LEU A 334 26.40 0.54 -2.39
C LEU A 334 27.44 1.62 -2.68
N LEU A 335 28.72 1.25 -2.80
CA LEU A 335 29.75 2.15 -3.31
C LEU A 335 30.03 1.80 -4.77
N TYR A 336 29.74 2.72 -5.69
CA TYR A 336 30.01 2.52 -7.12
C TYR A 336 30.88 3.67 -7.62
N ASP A 337 32.17 3.39 -7.75
CA ASP A 337 33.24 4.38 -7.89
C ASP A 337 33.22 5.35 -6.70
N GLU A 338 33.35 6.64 -6.96
CA GLU A 338 33.41 7.70 -5.94
C GLU A 338 32.04 8.04 -5.30
N LEU A 339 30.98 7.29 -5.62
CA LEU A 339 29.60 7.60 -5.26
C LEU A 339 29.01 6.53 -4.34
N LEU A 340 28.70 6.93 -3.10
CA LEU A 340 28.16 6.07 -2.04
C LEU A 340 26.65 6.25 -1.91
N TYR A 341 25.88 5.29 -2.43
CA TYR A 341 24.42 5.27 -2.45
C TYR A 341 23.87 4.49 -1.26
N PHE A 342 22.86 5.05 -0.59
CA PHE A 342 22.16 4.39 0.52
C PHE A 342 20.73 4.92 0.68
N THR A 343 19.92 4.23 1.48
CA THR A 343 18.52 4.61 1.73
C THR A 343 18.28 4.93 3.20
N GLN A 344 17.31 5.80 3.50
CA GLN A 344 16.99 6.20 4.88
C GLN A 344 16.24 5.08 5.62
N SER A 345 16.79 4.63 6.75
CA SER A 345 16.24 3.54 7.56
C SER A 345 15.98 2.28 6.69
N ASN A 346 14.72 1.95 6.41
CA ASN A 346 14.32 0.90 5.47
C ASN A 346 13.32 1.46 4.42
N GLN A 347 13.41 2.76 4.10
CA GLN A 347 12.46 3.52 3.27
C GLN A 347 12.99 3.73 1.85
N ASN A 348 12.13 4.14 0.92
CA ASN A 348 12.48 4.46 -0.47
C ASN A 348 13.07 5.87 -0.69
N LEU A 349 13.76 6.42 0.31
CA LEU A 349 14.44 7.73 0.22
C LEU A 349 15.93 7.49 0.06
N MET A 350 16.47 7.73 -1.12
CA MET A 350 17.87 7.51 -1.48
C MET A 350 18.71 8.78 -1.27
N THR A 351 19.82 8.66 -0.56
CA THR A 351 20.89 9.65 -0.56
C THR A 351 22.11 9.06 -1.29
N CYS A 352 22.82 9.90 -2.02
CA CYS A 352 24.14 9.62 -2.58
C CYS A 352 25.13 10.72 -2.16
N VAL A 353 26.34 10.33 -1.78
CA VAL A 353 27.42 11.28 -1.43
C VAL A 353 28.68 11.01 -2.26
N ASP A 354 29.46 12.05 -2.56
CA ASP A 354 30.83 11.88 -3.03
C ASP A 354 31.70 11.51 -1.81
N ILE A 355 32.50 10.45 -1.96
CA ILE A 355 33.25 9.88 -0.84
C ILE A 355 34.46 10.72 -0.37
N LYS A 356 34.87 11.73 -1.12
CA LYS A 356 36.03 12.58 -0.80
C LYS A 356 35.75 13.51 0.38
N ASP A 357 34.57 14.12 0.42
CA ASP A 357 34.17 15.12 1.41
C ASP A 357 32.82 14.84 2.09
N GLY A 358 32.06 13.85 1.61
CA GLY A 358 30.72 13.54 2.13
C GLY A 358 29.63 14.50 1.65
N SER A 359 29.90 15.31 0.63
CA SER A 359 28.92 16.21 0.02
C SER A 359 27.75 15.43 -0.57
N GLN A 360 26.51 15.91 -0.34
CA GLN A 360 25.31 15.25 -0.85
C GLN A 360 25.14 15.54 -2.35
N VAL A 361 25.34 14.51 -3.16
CA VAL A 361 25.16 14.51 -4.61
C VAL A 361 23.69 14.27 -4.97
N ILE A 362 23.01 13.42 -4.21
CA ILE A 362 21.55 13.23 -4.23
C ILE A 362 21.08 13.31 -2.78
N GLU A 363 20.20 14.25 -2.43
CA GLU A 363 19.65 14.37 -1.06
C GLU A 363 18.23 13.79 -0.98
N LYS A 364 18.10 12.59 -0.38
CA LYS A 364 16.84 11.95 0.01
C LYS A 364 15.78 11.82 -1.10
N ASP A 365 16.21 11.67 -2.33
CA ASP A 365 15.31 11.56 -3.48
C ASP A 365 14.46 10.28 -3.39
N ARG A 366 13.19 10.36 -3.79
CA ARG A 366 12.23 9.27 -3.57
C ARG A 366 12.22 8.30 -4.75
N LEU A 367 12.71 7.09 -4.51
CA LEU A 367 12.64 5.99 -5.46
C LEU A 367 11.17 5.56 -5.64
N PRO A 368 10.57 5.72 -6.85
CA PRO A 368 9.17 5.39 -7.08
C PRO A 368 8.93 3.87 -7.04
N GLY A 369 7.70 3.45 -6.70
CA GLY A 369 7.32 2.04 -6.63
C GLY A 369 7.83 1.25 -5.41
N LEU A 370 9.06 1.49 -4.93
CA LEU A 370 9.68 0.66 -3.90
C LEU A 370 8.98 0.72 -2.52
N GLY A 371 8.34 -0.39 -2.13
CA GLY A 371 7.60 -0.63 -0.90
C GLY A 371 8.45 -1.18 0.26
N GLY A 372 9.43 -0.40 0.72
CA GLY A 372 10.26 -0.72 1.89
C GLY A 372 11.43 -1.67 1.58
N ILE A 373 12.63 -1.28 1.98
CA ILE A 373 13.90 -1.83 1.45
C ILE A 373 14.69 -2.52 2.57
N TYR A 374 14.91 -3.82 2.40
CA TYR A 374 15.74 -4.68 3.28
C TYR A 374 16.95 -5.23 2.50
N SER A 375 16.75 -5.62 1.24
CA SER A 375 17.81 -5.94 0.28
C SER A 375 18.82 -4.79 0.19
N SER A 376 20.12 -5.11 0.22
CA SER A 376 21.16 -4.10 -0.03
C SER A 376 21.31 -3.88 -1.54
N PRO A 377 21.36 -2.63 -2.03
CA PRO A 377 21.54 -2.36 -3.45
C PRO A 377 22.85 -2.93 -4.00
N VAL A 378 22.85 -3.23 -5.30
CA VAL A 378 24.01 -3.74 -6.05
C VAL A 378 24.18 -3.01 -7.38
N GLY A 379 25.39 -3.02 -7.95
CA GLY A 379 25.72 -2.28 -9.17
C GLY A 379 26.51 -3.09 -10.20
N ALA A 380 26.22 -2.88 -11.48
CA ALA A 380 27.01 -3.39 -12.61
C ALA A 380 26.68 -2.62 -13.90
N ALA A 381 27.62 -2.56 -14.85
CA ALA A 381 27.45 -1.97 -16.18
C ALA A 381 26.73 -0.59 -16.19
N ASP A 382 27.16 0.33 -15.32
CA ASP A 382 26.60 1.68 -15.11
C ASP A 382 25.15 1.72 -14.62
N ARG A 383 24.69 0.62 -14.02
CA ARG A 383 23.33 0.46 -13.48
C ARG A 383 23.36 0.08 -12.01
N ILE A 384 22.36 0.56 -11.26
CA ILE A 384 22.14 0.27 -9.84
C ILE A 384 20.80 -0.44 -9.69
N TYR A 385 20.81 -1.56 -8.99
CA TYR A 385 19.66 -2.45 -8.81
C TYR A 385 19.17 -2.33 -7.36
N MET A 386 17.93 -1.86 -7.19
CA MET A 386 17.30 -1.62 -5.88
C MET A 386 16.01 -2.43 -5.76
N THR A 387 16.06 -3.52 -4.98
CA THR A 387 14.93 -4.41 -4.70
C THR A 387 14.22 -4.01 -3.40
N ASP A 388 12.90 -3.89 -3.42
CA ASP A 388 12.08 -3.75 -2.20
C ASP A 388 11.67 -5.12 -1.62
N ARG A 389 10.80 -5.12 -0.60
CA ARG A 389 10.29 -6.35 0.00
C ARG A 389 9.24 -7.09 -0.84
N LYS A 390 8.74 -6.50 -1.93
CA LYS A 390 7.55 -6.93 -2.69
C LYS A 390 7.80 -7.37 -4.12
N GLY A 391 9.07 -7.45 -4.51
CA GLY A 391 9.48 -7.89 -5.84
C GLY A 391 9.63 -6.76 -6.84
N THR A 392 9.35 -5.52 -6.44
CA THR A 392 9.69 -4.34 -7.21
C THR A 392 11.21 -4.18 -7.21
N VAL A 393 11.81 -4.16 -8.39
CA VAL A 393 13.23 -3.88 -8.59
C VAL A 393 13.38 -2.71 -9.54
N LEU A 394 13.82 -1.56 -9.02
CA LEU A 394 14.27 -0.46 -9.88
C LEU A 394 15.66 -0.78 -10.42
N VAL A 395 15.83 -0.52 -11.71
CA VAL A 395 17.14 -0.35 -12.35
C VAL A 395 17.33 1.15 -12.55
N LEU A 396 18.32 1.72 -11.88
CA LEU A 396 18.70 3.13 -11.98
C LEU A 396 19.97 3.27 -12.82
N GLU A 397 20.16 4.42 -13.46
CA GLU A 397 21.45 4.83 -14.01
C GLU A 397 22.40 5.23 -12.86
N ARG A 398 23.66 4.77 -12.90
CA ARG A 398 24.71 5.25 -12.00
C ARG A 398 25.06 6.69 -12.38
N GLY A 399 24.91 7.63 -11.45
CA GLY A 399 25.23 9.03 -11.71
C GLY A 399 24.87 9.97 -10.57
N ASN A 400 25.04 11.27 -10.83
CA ASN A 400 24.80 12.33 -9.85
C ASN A 400 23.32 12.77 -9.72
N LYS A 401 22.39 12.00 -10.30
CA LYS A 401 20.94 12.22 -10.25
C LYS A 401 20.22 10.90 -10.31
N THR A 402 19.06 10.78 -9.65
CA THR A 402 18.19 9.63 -9.80
C THR A 402 17.59 9.62 -11.21
N LYS A 403 17.95 8.62 -12.01
CA LYS A 403 17.26 8.31 -13.27
C LYS A 403 16.88 6.85 -13.28
N VAL A 404 15.59 6.57 -13.19
CA VAL A 404 15.06 5.21 -13.38
C VAL A 404 15.20 4.84 -14.85
N LEU A 405 15.84 3.71 -15.12
CA LEU A 405 15.93 3.09 -16.44
C LEU A 405 14.79 2.08 -16.66
N ALA A 406 14.44 1.33 -15.61
CA ALA A 406 13.29 0.43 -15.59
C ALA A 406 12.75 0.21 -14.17
N THR A 407 11.47 -0.15 -14.09
CA THR A 407 10.82 -0.77 -12.94
C THR A 407 10.44 -2.19 -13.35
N ASN A 408 10.81 -3.18 -12.55
CA ASN A 408 10.54 -4.59 -12.82
C ASN A 408 9.84 -5.22 -11.62
N GLU A 409 9.01 -6.23 -11.85
CA GLU A 409 8.21 -6.90 -10.81
C GLU A 409 8.31 -8.42 -10.93
N LEU A 410 8.24 -9.10 -9.79
CA LEU A 410 8.26 -10.57 -9.65
C LEU A 410 7.29 -10.98 -8.53
N ASP A 411 6.56 -12.08 -8.70
CA ASP A 411 5.67 -12.64 -7.67
C ASP A 411 6.47 -13.38 -6.59
N ASP A 412 7.08 -12.63 -5.66
CA ASP A 412 7.61 -13.13 -4.39
C ASP A 412 7.87 -12.00 -3.38
N ASP A 413 7.99 -12.33 -2.08
CA ASP A 413 8.53 -11.39 -1.07
C ASP A 413 10.08 -11.49 -1.06
N PHE A 414 10.81 -10.37 -0.98
CA PHE A 414 12.29 -10.35 -1.13
C PHE A 414 13.01 -9.67 0.03
N HIS A 415 13.76 -10.43 0.83
CA HIS A 415 14.62 -9.90 1.90
C HIS A 415 16.12 -10.04 1.60
N ALA A 416 16.49 -10.85 0.60
CA ALA A 416 17.85 -11.10 0.17
C ALA A 416 18.32 -10.03 -0.83
N SER A 417 19.62 -9.71 -0.81
CA SER A 417 20.24 -8.90 -1.87
C SER A 417 20.39 -9.72 -3.16
N PRO A 418 20.40 -9.08 -4.35
CA PRO A 418 20.74 -9.76 -5.59
C PRO A 418 22.22 -10.19 -5.64
N ALA A 419 22.53 -11.15 -6.49
CA ALA A 419 23.90 -11.50 -6.87
C ALA A 419 24.10 -11.35 -8.39
N LEU A 420 25.23 -10.78 -8.83
CA LEU A 420 25.50 -10.44 -10.23
C LEU A 420 26.70 -11.24 -10.76
N ALA A 421 26.53 -12.00 -11.85
CA ALA A 421 27.64 -12.74 -12.46
C ALA A 421 27.48 -12.90 -13.97
N GLY A 422 28.37 -12.28 -14.76
CA GLY A 422 28.21 -12.17 -16.21
C GLY A 422 26.88 -11.47 -16.56
N LYS A 423 26.12 -12.02 -17.51
CA LYS A 423 24.86 -11.41 -17.98
C LYS A 423 23.64 -11.65 -17.08
N LYS A 424 23.87 -12.08 -15.84
CA LYS A 424 22.84 -12.67 -14.98
C LYS A 424 22.72 -11.95 -13.65
N LEU A 425 21.49 -11.63 -13.30
CA LEU A 425 21.08 -11.24 -11.95
C LEU A 425 20.35 -12.43 -11.31
N PHE A 426 20.82 -12.87 -10.14
CA PHE A 426 20.18 -13.90 -9.34
C PHE A 426 19.49 -13.23 -8.16
N LEU A 427 18.21 -13.57 -7.97
CA LEU A 427 17.40 -12.97 -6.91
C LEU A 427 16.65 -14.07 -6.15
N ARG A 428 16.73 -14.04 -4.82
CA ARG A 428 16.11 -15.03 -3.94
C ARG A 428 14.91 -14.43 -3.21
N GLY A 429 13.72 -14.78 -3.68
CA GLY A 429 12.46 -14.49 -3.00
C GLY A 429 12.19 -15.52 -1.90
N MET A 430 11.07 -15.39 -1.20
CA MET A 430 10.70 -16.32 -0.14
C MET A 430 10.41 -17.73 -0.63
N ARG A 431 9.79 -17.88 -1.81
CA ARG A 431 9.48 -19.15 -2.46
C ARG A 431 10.57 -19.58 -3.46
N PHE A 432 11.04 -18.64 -4.28
CA PHE A 432 11.77 -18.94 -5.51
C PHE A 432 13.20 -18.37 -5.57
N LEU A 433 14.06 -19.07 -6.32
CA LEU A 433 15.29 -18.50 -6.87
C LEU A 433 15.07 -18.18 -8.36
N TYR A 434 15.29 -16.92 -8.71
CA TYR A 434 15.20 -16.40 -10.07
C TYR A 434 16.59 -16.22 -10.67
N CYS A 435 16.72 -16.52 -11.96
CA CYS A 435 17.84 -16.08 -12.80
C CYS A 435 17.29 -15.23 -13.94
N LEU A 436 17.78 -14.01 -14.05
CA LEU A 436 17.34 -13.00 -15.01
C LEU A 436 18.46 -12.72 -16.02
N GLU A 437 18.17 -12.92 -17.31
CA GLU A 437 19.12 -12.78 -18.43
C GLU A 437 18.37 -12.31 -19.70
N GLU A 438 18.95 -11.35 -20.43
CA GLU A 438 18.31 -10.87 -21.66
C GLU A 438 18.42 -11.89 -22.81
N LYS A 439 17.27 -12.37 -23.29
CA LYS A 439 17.20 -13.33 -24.41
C LYS A 439 17.37 -12.59 -25.73
N ARG A 440 18.61 -12.53 -26.25
CA ARG A 440 18.92 -11.98 -27.59
C ARG A 440 18.04 -12.62 -28.67
N ALA A 441 17.21 -11.81 -29.31
CA ALA A 441 16.47 -12.22 -30.50
C ALA A 441 17.43 -12.63 -31.63
N SER A 442 17.10 -13.69 -32.35
CA SER A 442 17.88 -14.17 -33.50
C SER A 442 17.73 -13.20 -34.68
N VAL A 443 18.70 -12.30 -34.84
CA VAL A 443 18.65 -11.20 -35.81
C VAL A 443 18.60 -11.74 -37.25
N LYS A 444 17.42 -11.68 -37.88
CA LYS A 444 17.32 -11.58 -39.33
C LYS A 444 17.44 -10.11 -39.72
N GLN A 445 18.51 -9.75 -40.41
CA GLN A 445 18.74 -8.40 -40.90
C GLN A 445 17.59 -7.95 -41.81
N LYS A 446 17.14 -6.71 -41.61
CA LYS A 446 16.46 -5.94 -42.65
C LYS A 446 17.09 -4.55 -42.70
N VAL A 447 17.91 -4.32 -43.72
CA VAL A 447 18.51 -3.02 -44.00
C VAL A 447 17.43 -2.07 -44.47
N VAL A 448 17.29 -0.91 -43.83
CA VAL A 448 16.58 0.26 -44.35
C VAL A 448 17.46 1.48 -44.09
N SER A 449 17.54 2.36 -45.09
CA SER A 449 18.48 3.48 -45.17
C SER A 449 18.20 4.60 -44.17
N GLU A 450 19.27 5.28 -43.75
CA GLU A 450 19.20 6.55 -43.03
C GLU A 450 18.48 7.66 -43.82
N LYS A 451 17.92 8.63 -43.09
CA LYS A 451 17.65 9.99 -43.60
C LYS A 451 18.06 11.03 -42.54
N PRO A 452 18.40 12.27 -42.93
CA PRO A 452 19.10 13.21 -42.05
C PRO A 452 18.24 13.75 -40.90
N ALA A 453 18.92 14.25 -39.85
CA ALA A 453 18.29 14.72 -38.64
C ALA A 453 17.49 16.03 -38.82
N GLU A 454 16.18 15.97 -38.53
CA GLU A 454 15.39 17.16 -38.23
C GLU A 454 15.61 17.59 -36.76
N LYS A 455 15.87 18.88 -36.55
CA LYS A 455 16.01 19.46 -35.20
C LYS A 455 14.64 19.53 -34.52
N LYS A 456 14.34 18.58 -33.63
CA LYS A 456 13.25 18.76 -32.66
C LYS A 456 13.64 19.82 -31.60
N PRO A 457 12.70 20.64 -31.12
CA PRO A 457 13.00 21.79 -30.27
C PRO A 457 13.46 21.37 -28.87
N THR A 458 14.33 22.19 -28.29
CA THR A 458 14.74 22.11 -26.89
C THR A 458 13.60 22.55 -25.96
N ASN A 459 12.72 21.62 -25.59
CA ASN A 459 11.81 21.86 -24.48
C ASN A 459 12.57 21.77 -23.14
N ALA A 460 12.42 22.81 -22.31
CA ALA A 460 13.04 22.88 -20.99
C ALA A 460 12.46 21.84 -20.01
N ASN A 461 13.18 21.60 -18.91
CA ASN A 461 12.73 20.75 -17.81
C ASN A 461 11.32 21.17 -17.34
N ASN A 462 10.42 20.21 -17.26
CA ASN A 462 9.25 20.33 -16.40
C ASN A 462 8.87 18.93 -15.88
N PHE A 463 9.44 18.55 -14.74
CA PHE A 463 9.03 17.34 -14.02
C PHE A 463 7.55 17.50 -13.65
N ARG A 464 6.67 16.62 -14.16
CA ARG A 464 5.24 16.70 -13.83
C ARG A 464 5.03 16.41 -12.34
N LYS A 465 4.77 17.46 -11.55
CA LYS A 465 4.32 17.39 -10.15
C LYS A 465 3.16 16.39 -10.05
N ARG A 466 3.15 15.53 -9.01
CA ARG A 466 2.01 14.61 -8.76
C ARG A 466 0.71 15.44 -8.65
N PRO A 467 -0.41 14.98 -9.21
CA PRO A 467 -1.64 15.77 -9.21
C PRO A 467 -2.24 15.84 -7.81
N ASN A 468 -2.76 17.02 -7.42
CA ASN A 468 -3.53 17.15 -6.19
C ASN A 468 -4.89 16.45 -6.35
N VAL A 469 -5.54 16.11 -5.24
CA VAL A 469 -6.88 15.48 -5.25
C VAL A 469 -7.85 16.33 -4.45
N VAL A 470 -9.00 16.66 -5.03
CA VAL A 470 -10.11 17.36 -4.39
C VAL A 470 -11.37 16.54 -4.60
N THR A 471 -12.00 16.09 -3.52
CA THR A 471 -13.29 15.41 -3.55
C THR A 471 -14.37 16.33 -2.99
N LEU A 472 -15.44 16.52 -3.77
CA LEU A 472 -16.57 17.39 -3.49
C LEU A 472 -17.84 16.52 -3.37
N LEU A 473 -18.30 16.29 -2.14
CA LEU A 473 -19.50 15.48 -1.89
C LEU A 473 -20.61 16.37 -1.32
N VAL A 474 -21.80 16.34 -1.94
CA VAL A 474 -23.02 16.98 -1.41
C VAL A 474 -23.94 15.96 -0.74
N ASP A 475 -24.90 16.45 0.05
CA ASP A 475 -25.76 15.66 0.94
C ASP A 475 -27.24 15.87 0.54
N ASP A 476 -27.90 14.82 0.05
CA ASP A 476 -29.27 14.85 -0.50
C ASP A 476 -29.49 15.64 -1.81
N LEU A 477 -28.46 15.75 -2.66
CA LEU A 477 -28.61 16.30 -4.02
C LEU A 477 -29.09 15.21 -5.00
N GLY A 478 -30.14 15.52 -5.76
CA GLY A 478 -30.78 14.64 -6.72
C GLY A 478 -30.12 14.66 -8.10
N TYR A 479 -30.38 13.60 -8.88
CA TYR A 479 -29.79 13.42 -10.20
C TYR A 479 -30.10 14.55 -11.19
N ARG A 480 -31.24 15.24 -11.03
CA ARG A 480 -31.67 16.37 -11.87
C ARG A 480 -31.78 17.68 -11.07
N ASP A 481 -30.83 17.94 -10.18
CA ASP A 481 -30.71 19.22 -9.49
C ASP A 481 -29.92 20.28 -10.27
N ILE A 482 -28.79 19.88 -10.86
CA ILE A 482 -27.77 20.80 -11.39
C ILE A 482 -27.86 20.97 -12.92
N GLY A 483 -27.40 22.12 -13.42
CA GLY A 483 -27.57 22.56 -14.81
C GLY A 483 -27.06 21.56 -15.85
N CYS A 484 -25.83 21.06 -15.68
CA CYS A 484 -25.22 20.04 -16.55
C CYS A 484 -25.89 18.65 -16.50
N TYR A 485 -26.91 18.43 -15.65
CA TYR A 485 -27.79 17.25 -15.68
C TYR A 485 -29.24 17.58 -16.11
N GLY A 486 -29.48 18.80 -16.58
CA GLY A 486 -30.79 19.31 -16.96
C GLY A 486 -31.68 19.66 -15.77
N GLY A 487 -31.07 19.96 -14.61
CA GLY A 487 -31.77 20.45 -13.43
C GLY A 487 -32.03 21.96 -13.47
N PRO A 488 -32.92 22.47 -12.59
CA PRO A 488 -33.36 23.87 -12.61
C PRO A 488 -32.42 24.85 -11.89
N VAL A 489 -31.40 24.36 -11.15
CA VAL A 489 -30.46 25.23 -10.43
C VAL A 489 -29.33 25.67 -11.37
N LYS A 490 -28.99 26.96 -11.32
CA LYS A 490 -27.86 27.52 -12.08
C LYS A 490 -26.56 27.19 -11.33
N THR A 491 -25.77 26.28 -11.90
CA THR A 491 -24.54 25.75 -11.29
C THR A 491 -23.32 25.96 -12.20
N PRO A 492 -23.01 27.21 -12.59
CA PRO A 492 -22.03 27.50 -13.63
C PRO A 492 -20.61 26.98 -13.32
N VAL A 493 -20.25 26.75 -12.06
CA VAL A 493 -18.95 26.18 -11.70
C VAL A 493 -18.93 24.68 -11.96
N LEU A 494 -19.95 23.95 -11.52
CA LEU A 494 -20.11 22.52 -11.83
C LEU A 494 -20.29 22.29 -13.32
N ASP A 495 -21.00 23.18 -14.02
CA ASP A 495 -21.20 23.11 -15.47
C ASP A 495 -19.87 23.35 -16.23
N LYS A 496 -19.00 24.28 -15.76
CA LYS A 496 -17.63 24.47 -16.27
C LYS A 496 -16.75 23.23 -16.01
N LEU A 497 -16.85 22.61 -14.84
CA LEU A 497 -16.08 21.40 -14.49
C LEU A 497 -16.52 20.18 -15.33
N ALA A 498 -17.82 20.01 -15.53
CA ALA A 498 -18.38 18.96 -16.39
C ALA A 498 -17.97 19.14 -17.85
N ALA A 499 -18.10 20.36 -18.40
CA ALA A 499 -17.70 20.66 -19.77
C ALA A 499 -16.17 20.58 -19.98
N GLY A 500 -15.37 20.90 -18.95
CA GLY A 500 -13.92 20.79 -18.96
C GLY A 500 -13.37 19.39 -18.60
N GLY A 501 -14.23 18.41 -18.37
CA GLY A 501 -13.87 17.09 -17.84
C GLY A 501 -14.71 15.97 -18.42
N VAL A 502 -14.96 14.94 -17.62
CA VAL A 502 -15.84 13.80 -17.92
C VAL A 502 -17.08 13.89 -17.04
N ARG A 503 -18.26 13.90 -17.66
CA ARG A 503 -19.57 13.81 -17.00
C ARG A 503 -20.15 12.41 -17.18
N LEU A 504 -20.28 11.65 -16.10
CA LEU A 504 -20.84 10.29 -16.12
C LEU A 504 -22.36 10.34 -15.92
N THR A 505 -23.09 9.65 -16.80
CA THR A 505 -24.56 9.65 -16.81
C THR A 505 -25.18 8.44 -16.08
N ASP A 506 -24.40 7.40 -15.79
CA ASP A 506 -24.78 6.25 -14.96
C ASP A 506 -23.87 6.13 -13.72
N PHE A 507 -23.68 7.26 -13.03
CA PHE A 507 -22.89 7.30 -11.79
C PHE A 507 -23.77 7.09 -10.55
N HIS A 508 -23.27 6.33 -9.59
CA HIS A 508 -24.00 5.94 -8.40
C HIS A 508 -23.26 6.19 -7.09
N SER A 509 -24.03 6.52 -6.05
CA SER A 509 -23.57 6.59 -4.67
C SER A 509 -23.36 5.19 -4.08
N GLY A 510 -22.68 5.11 -2.93
CA GLY A 510 -22.26 3.84 -2.34
C GLY A 510 -23.38 3.08 -1.64
N ALA A 511 -24.49 3.77 -1.41
CA ALA A 511 -25.76 3.31 -0.86
C ALA A 511 -26.80 4.43 -1.05
N PRO A 512 -28.10 4.16 -1.01
CA PRO A 512 -29.14 5.20 -1.07
C PRO A 512 -29.28 6.01 0.25
N SER A 513 -28.22 6.11 1.06
CA SER A 513 -28.21 6.83 2.33
C SER A 513 -26.80 7.23 2.77
N CYS A 514 -26.70 8.41 3.38
CA CYS A 514 -25.46 9.11 3.75
C CYS A 514 -24.34 8.28 4.43
N SER A 515 -24.48 7.82 5.70
CA SER A 515 -23.37 7.13 6.40
C SER A 515 -22.87 5.88 5.65
N PRO A 516 -23.76 4.97 5.20
CA PRO A 516 -23.37 3.86 4.32
C PRO A 516 -22.60 4.30 3.07
N SER A 517 -23.11 5.29 2.34
CA SER A 517 -22.49 5.76 1.09
C SER A 517 -21.11 6.37 1.31
N ARG A 518 -20.94 7.14 2.39
CA ARG A 518 -19.67 7.76 2.81
C ARG A 518 -18.62 6.73 3.22
N ALA A 519 -19.04 5.58 3.79
CA ALA A 519 -18.13 4.48 4.12
C ALA A 519 -17.58 3.86 2.82
N THR A 520 -18.47 3.58 1.86
CA THR A 520 -18.10 3.09 0.52
C THR A 520 -17.19 4.09 -0.22
N PHE A 521 -17.50 5.39 -0.16
CA PHE A 521 -16.73 6.46 -0.82
C PHE A 521 -15.26 6.45 -0.39
N LEU A 522 -14.98 6.35 0.91
CA LEU A 522 -13.59 6.40 1.42
C LEU A 522 -12.83 5.09 1.23
N THR A 523 -13.48 3.94 1.18
CA THR A 523 -12.82 2.61 1.25
C THR A 523 -12.80 1.85 -0.07
N GLY A 524 -13.61 2.25 -1.05
CA GLY A 524 -13.86 1.45 -2.26
C GLY A 524 -14.51 0.08 -1.97
N ARG A 525 -15.11 -0.09 -0.79
CA ARG A 525 -15.70 -1.34 -0.28
C ARG A 525 -17.17 -1.20 0.00
N HIS A 526 -17.92 -2.28 -0.13
CA HIS A 526 -19.31 -2.32 0.25
C HIS A 526 -19.43 -2.03 1.75
N HIS A 527 -20.19 -0.99 2.10
CA HIS A 527 -20.30 -0.43 3.44
C HIS A 527 -20.60 -1.42 4.59
N TYR A 528 -21.18 -2.59 4.32
CA TYR A 528 -21.37 -3.62 5.37
C TYR A 528 -20.04 -4.26 5.78
N ARG A 529 -19.07 -4.43 4.86
CA ARG A 529 -17.70 -4.87 5.18
C ARG A 529 -17.04 -3.85 6.11
N ALA A 530 -17.16 -2.57 5.76
CA ALA A 530 -16.64 -1.44 6.52
C ALA A 530 -17.38 -1.14 7.85
N GLY A 531 -18.34 -1.99 8.22
CA GLY A 531 -19.07 -1.94 9.49
C GLY A 531 -20.30 -1.03 9.54
N VAL A 532 -20.63 -0.31 8.46
CA VAL A 532 -21.70 0.71 8.44
C VAL A 532 -22.98 0.15 7.80
N TYR A 533 -23.86 -0.39 8.65
CA TYR A 533 -25.05 -1.13 8.22
C TYR A 533 -26.28 -0.27 7.85
N SER A 534 -26.33 0.97 8.32
CA SER A 534 -27.42 1.93 8.11
C SER A 534 -26.93 3.34 8.45
N VAL A 535 -27.82 4.33 8.37
CA VAL A 535 -27.55 5.71 8.81
C VAL A 535 -27.14 5.70 10.29
N ILE A 536 -25.96 6.24 10.61
CA ILE A 536 -25.45 6.23 11.97
C ILE A 536 -26.26 7.22 12.82
N THR A 537 -26.65 6.77 14.02
CA THR A 537 -27.30 7.60 15.01
C THR A 537 -26.48 7.49 16.29
N GLU A 538 -25.63 8.48 16.53
CA GLU A 538 -24.62 8.55 17.60
C GLU A 538 -25.12 8.21 19.02
N ARG A 539 -26.43 8.29 19.27
CA ARG A 539 -27.05 7.86 20.53
C ARG A 539 -27.31 6.36 20.59
N LEU A 540 -27.76 5.77 19.49
CA LEU A 540 -28.30 4.41 19.43
C LEU A 540 -27.24 3.38 19.03
N HIS A 541 -26.44 3.67 18.01
CA HIS A 541 -25.59 2.67 17.34
C HIS A 541 -24.16 2.69 17.91
N LYS A 542 -23.54 1.52 18.14
CA LYS A 542 -22.09 1.41 18.36
C LYS A 542 -21.33 1.53 17.03
N MET A 543 -21.96 1.19 15.91
CA MET A 543 -21.31 1.11 14.60
C MET A 543 -20.72 2.44 14.11
N HIS A 544 -19.55 2.32 13.50
CA HIS A 544 -18.74 3.37 12.90
C HIS A 544 -17.95 2.77 11.73
N LEU A 545 -17.28 3.59 10.92
CA LEU A 545 -16.25 3.09 10.01
C LEU A 545 -15.16 2.40 10.84
N LEU A 546 -14.93 1.10 10.63
CA LEU A 546 -13.93 0.35 11.38
C LEU A 546 -12.54 0.99 11.27
N LYS A 547 -11.81 1.15 12.39
CA LYS A 547 -10.42 1.62 12.39
C LYS A 547 -9.43 0.71 11.63
N SER A 548 -9.86 -0.48 11.22
CA SER A 548 -9.09 -1.42 10.39
C SER A 548 -9.35 -1.28 8.89
N GLU A 549 -10.24 -0.39 8.46
CA GLU A 549 -10.53 -0.13 7.04
C GLU A 549 -9.59 0.93 6.48
N THR A 550 -8.91 0.59 5.39
CA THR A 550 -8.00 1.50 4.68
C THR A 550 -8.79 2.48 3.82
N THR A 551 -8.55 3.79 4.01
CA THR A 551 -9.23 4.86 3.28
C THR A 551 -8.35 5.50 2.20
N ILE A 552 -8.99 6.20 1.24
CA ILE A 552 -8.33 7.09 0.27
C ILE A 552 -7.35 8.04 0.96
N ALA A 553 -7.70 8.57 2.15
CA ALA A 553 -6.83 9.47 2.88
C ALA A 553 -5.53 8.79 3.33
N GLU A 554 -5.62 7.55 3.83
CA GLU A 554 -4.45 6.78 4.25
C GLU A 554 -3.57 6.39 3.05
N VAL A 555 -4.17 5.88 1.97
CA VAL A 555 -3.45 5.52 0.73
C VAL A 555 -2.68 6.71 0.14
N LEU A 556 -3.32 7.89 0.07
CA LEU A 556 -2.67 9.10 -0.44
C LEU A 556 -1.60 9.62 0.53
N LYS A 557 -1.85 9.57 1.84
CA LYS A 557 -0.89 9.99 2.87
C LYS A 557 0.37 9.13 2.89
N GLU A 558 0.24 7.82 2.80
CA GLU A 558 1.36 6.88 2.66
C GLU A 558 2.17 7.16 1.37
N ASN A 559 1.50 7.67 0.34
CA ASN A 559 2.11 8.15 -0.91
C ASN A 559 2.60 9.61 -0.89
N GLY A 560 2.63 10.26 0.29
CA GLY A 560 3.23 11.58 0.49
C GLY A 560 2.31 12.76 0.19
N TYR A 561 0.99 12.59 0.34
CA TYR A 561 0.03 13.70 0.26
C TYR A 561 -0.24 14.30 1.64
N ALA A 562 -0.32 15.63 1.72
CA ALA A 562 -0.87 16.33 2.88
C ALA A 562 -2.42 16.19 2.87
N THR A 563 -3.03 15.67 3.94
CA THR A 563 -4.45 15.26 3.91
C THR A 563 -5.36 16.10 4.80
N ALA A 564 -6.49 16.57 4.26
CA ALA A 564 -7.44 17.39 4.99
C ALA A 564 -8.92 17.07 4.69
N HIS A 565 -9.76 17.04 5.72
CA HIS A 565 -11.22 16.84 5.61
C HIS A 565 -12.01 18.06 6.12
N PHE A 566 -13.04 18.43 5.36
CA PHE A 566 -13.89 19.58 5.68
C PHE A 566 -15.38 19.21 5.58
N GLY A 567 -16.17 19.62 6.58
CA GLY A 567 -17.63 19.50 6.56
C GLY A 567 -18.20 18.29 7.31
N LYS A 568 -19.18 17.60 6.71
CA LYS A 568 -19.90 16.49 7.34
C LYS A 568 -19.10 15.19 7.24
N TRP A 569 -18.83 14.53 8.37
CA TRP A 569 -18.15 13.23 8.42
C TRP A 569 -19.14 12.06 8.35
N HIS A 570 -19.99 11.92 9.37
CA HIS A 570 -21.08 10.94 9.49
C HIS A 570 -20.71 9.45 9.45
N LEU A 571 -19.49 9.12 9.84
CA LEU A 571 -18.99 7.73 9.96
C LEU A 571 -18.76 7.29 11.42
N GLY A 572 -19.42 7.96 12.37
CA GLY A 572 -19.21 7.83 13.81
C GLY A 572 -18.07 8.72 14.31
N MET A 573 -18.19 9.23 15.55
CA MET A 573 -17.16 10.01 16.26
C MET A 573 -17.23 9.77 17.78
N PRO A 574 -16.26 10.21 18.60
CA PRO A 574 -16.32 10.07 20.05
C PRO A 574 -17.57 10.72 20.68
N VAL A 575 -18.45 9.91 21.26
CA VAL A 575 -19.76 10.33 21.82
C VAL A 575 -20.15 9.48 23.02
N GLN A 576 -20.69 10.10 24.08
CA GLN A 576 -21.24 9.37 25.25
C GLN A 576 -20.32 8.26 25.78
N ASN A 577 -19.05 8.61 26.03
CA ASN A 577 -17.97 7.71 26.48
C ASN A 577 -17.54 6.61 25.48
N ARG A 578 -18.19 6.45 24.32
CA ARG A 578 -17.68 5.64 23.20
C ARG A 578 -16.48 6.32 22.57
N LYS A 579 -15.40 5.56 22.36
CA LYS A 579 -14.15 6.01 21.72
C LYS A 579 -14.13 5.61 20.23
N ASN A 580 -15.18 5.96 19.49
CA ASN A 580 -15.22 5.73 18.04
C ASN A 580 -14.10 6.55 17.36
N PRO A 581 -13.57 6.13 16.20
CA PRO A 581 -12.55 6.88 15.45
C PRO A 581 -12.96 8.31 15.11
N THR A 582 -11.96 9.17 14.92
CA THR A 582 -12.09 10.51 14.33
C THR A 582 -11.60 10.51 12.88
N PRO A 583 -11.82 11.56 12.07
CA PRO A 583 -11.18 11.67 10.76
C PRO A 583 -9.65 11.54 10.82
N GLY A 584 -9.00 12.00 11.90
CA GLY A 584 -7.56 11.85 12.09
C GLY A 584 -7.09 10.43 12.45
N ASP A 585 -8.02 9.53 12.80
CA ASP A 585 -7.76 8.09 12.90
C ASP A 585 -7.87 7.38 11.54
N HIS A 586 -8.33 8.09 10.50
CA HIS A 586 -8.49 7.63 9.11
C HIS A 586 -7.72 8.57 8.17
N GLY A 587 -6.41 8.63 8.36
CA GLY A 587 -5.49 9.42 7.52
C GLY A 587 -5.42 10.92 7.84
N PHE A 588 -6.55 11.63 7.89
CA PHE A 588 -6.60 13.10 7.79
C PHE A 588 -5.73 13.87 8.81
N ASP A 589 -4.63 14.48 8.34
CA ASP A 589 -3.75 15.36 9.14
C ASP A 589 -4.49 16.58 9.71
N TYR A 590 -5.42 17.11 8.92
CA TYR A 590 -6.26 18.22 9.30
C TYR A 590 -7.74 17.86 9.14
N TRP A 591 -8.58 18.26 10.09
CA TRP A 591 -10.01 18.21 9.87
C TRP A 591 -10.80 19.31 10.59
N PHE A 592 -11.70 19.93 9.84
CA PHE A 592 -12.70 20.87 10.34
C PHE A 592 -14.07 20.35 9.92
N GLY A 593 -14.75 19.68 10.85
CA GLY A 593 -15.94 18.92 10.49
C GLY A 593 -16.89 18.67 11.65
N LEU A 594 -17.97 17.95 11.33
CA LEU A 594 -19.07 17.68 12.24
C LEU A 594 -19.65 16.29 12.02
N ILE A 595 -20.42 15.81 13.00
CA ILE A 595 -20.84 14.40 13.00
C ILE A 595 -21.98 14.12 12.02
N ASN A 596 -23.05 14.90 11.97
CA ASN A 596 -24.21 14.62 11.09
C ASN A 596 -24.82 15.87 10.42
N GLY A 597 -25.02 16.97 11.15
CA GLY A 597 -25.52 18.21 10.53
C GLY A 597 -25.12 19.49 11.27
N PRO A 598 -25.26 20.66 10.63
CA PRO A 598 -24.67 21.93 11.07
C PRO A 598 -25.28 22.53 12.34
N GLY A 599 -26.60 22.34 12.53
CA GLY A 599 -27.33 22.59 13.78
C GLY A 599 -27.28 24.03 14.33
N PRO A 600 -28.37 24.82 14.33
CA PRO A 600 -29.75 24.43 14.03
C PRO A 600 -30.10 24.43 12.52
N SER A 601 -29.29 25.06 11.66
CA SER A 601 -29.46 25.07 10.20
C SER A 601 -28.13 25.23 9.49
N HIS A 602 -28.09 25.25 8.14
CA HIS A 602 -26.87 25.66 7.42
C HIS A 602 -26.46 27.11 7.74
N LYS A 603 -27.39 27.99 8.16
CA LYS A 603 -27.15 29.37 8.61
C LYS A 603 -26.77 29.40 10.09
N ASN A 604 -25.65 30.05 10.40
CA ASN A 604 -25.03 30.20 11.73
C ASN A 604 -24.81 28.85 12.49
N PRO A 605 -24.08 27.89 11.89
CA PRO A 605 -23.85 26.55 12.45
C PRO A 605 -23.12 26.56 13.81
N THR A 606 -23.39 25.55 14.64
CA THR A 606 -22.84 25.44 16.02
C THR A 606 -22.06 24.16 16.31
N GLN A 607 -22.10 23.18 15.40
CA GLN A 607 -21.63 21.81 15.66
C GLN A 607 -20.24 21.47 15.10
N PHE A 608 -19.51 22.44 14.56
CA PHE A 608 -18.17 22.22 14.02
C PHE A 608 -17.12 21.97 15.11
N LEU A 609 -16.22 21.02 14.81
CA LEU A 609 -15.01 20.72 15.56
C LEU A 609 -13.80 20.88 14.63
N ARG A 610 -12.72 21.48 15.14
CA ARG A 610 -11.42 21.63 14.46
C ARG A 610 -10.41 20.76 15.19
N ASN A 611 -9.89 19.71 14.55
CA ASN A 611 -9.04 18.67 15.14
C ASN A 611 -9.54 18.23 16.54
N GLY A 612 -10.81 17.84 16.63
CA GLY A 612 -11.46 17.36 17.86
C GLY A 612 -11.97 18.44 18.82
N LYS A 613 -11.59 19.71 18.66
CA LYS A 613 -11.98 20.81 19.56
C LYS A 613 -13.21 21.54 19.00
N ARG A 614 -14.29 21.67 19.79
CA ARG A 614 -15.48 22.47 19.40
C ARG A 614 -15.09 23.92 19.11
N VAL A 615 -15.61 24.47 18.01
CA VAL A 615 -15.37 25.87 17.61
C VAL A 615 -16.47 26.81 18.11
N GLY A 616 -17.66 26.28 18.42
CA GLY A 616 -18.82 27.07 18.84
C GLY A 616 -19.67 27.51 17.65
N GLN A 617 -20.42 28.61 17.80
CA GLN A 617 -21.20 29.18 16.71
C GLN A 617 -20.32 30.00 15.76
N ILE A 618 -20.44 29.74 14.46
CA ILE A 618 -19.76 30.50 13.40
C ILE A 618 -20.83 31.23 12.59
N LYS A 619 -20.69 32.55 12.40
CA LYS A 619 -21.62 33.37 11.62
C LYS A 619 -21.41 33.12 10.11
N GLY A 620 -22.48 32.86 9.37
CA GLY A 620 -22.41 32.61 7.91
C GLY A 620 -23.24 31.40 7.49
N TYR A 621 -22.90 30.81 6.34
CA TYR A 621 -23.51 29.59 5.81
C TYR A 621 -22.49 28.46 5.75
N SER A 622 -22.91 27.23 6.10
CA SER A 622 -22.00 26.08 6.28
C SER A 622 -21.12 25.80 5.06
N CYS A 623 -21.68 25.77 3.84
CA CYS A 623 -20.90 25.58 2.61
C CYS A 623 -19.84 26.67 2.36
N GLN A 624 -20.10 27.92 2.75
CA GLN A 624 -19.09 28.99 2.67
C GLN A 624 -18.01 28.80 3.74
N ILE A 625 -18.41 28.51 4.99
CA ILE A 625 -17.51 28.35 6.14
C ILE A 625 -16.53 27.17 5.95
N VAL A 626 -16.97 26.05 5.37
CA VAL A 626 -16.07 24.91 5.10
C VAL A 626 -15.09 25.21 3.96
N VAL A 627 -15.46 26.05 3.00
CA VAL A 627 -14.56 26.53 1.93
C VAL A 627 -13.60 27.60 2.46
N ASP A 628 -14.04 28.48 3.38
CA ASP A 628 -13.17 29.43 4.06
C ASP A 628 -12.04 28.69 4.78
N GLU A 629 -12.38 27.68 5.59
CA GLU A 629 -11.37 26.88 6.30
C GLU A 629 -10.47 26.07 5.35
N ALA A 630 -11.02 25.55 4.24
CA ALA A 630 -10.25 24.82 3.24
C ALA A 630 -9.25 25.72 2.49
N ILE A 631 -9.64 26.96 2.18
CA ILE A 631 -8.74 27.97 1.58
C ILE A 631 -7.67 28.38 2.60
N THR A 632 -8.05 28.68 3.85
CA THR A 632 -7.07 28.95 4.93
C THR A 632 -6.11 27.77 5.13
N TRP A 633 -6.55 26.52 4.99
CA TRP A 633 -5.64 25.37 5.06
C TRP A 633 -4.69 25.27 3.86
N LEU A 634 -5.21 25.47 2.65
CA LEU A 634 -4.41 25.51 1.41
C LEU A 634 -3.35 26.62 1.39
N ASP A 635 -3.61 27.72 2.09
CA ASP A 635 -2.82 28.95 2.08
C ASP A 635 -1.85 29.09 3.28
N GLU A 636 -2.21 28.59 4.46
CA GLU A 636 -1.50 28.86 5.72
C GLU A 636 -1.02 27.62 6.51
N LYS A 637 -1.49 26.41 6.17
CA LYS A 637 -1.35 25.23 7.06
C LYS A 637 -0.76 23.97 6.42
N ARG A 638 -0.60 23.94 5.08
CA ARG A 638 0.10 22.88 4.35
C ARG A 638 1.48 23.37 3.90
N GLU A 639 2.39 22.45 3.63
CA GLU A 639 3.59 22.79 2.86
C GLU A 639 3.20 23.06 1.39
N ALA A 640 3.80 24.07 0.77
CA ALA A 640 3.36 24.59 -0.53
C ALA A 640 3.64 23.63 -1.69
N ASP A 641 4.78 22.92 -1.64
CA ASP A 641 5.26 22.04 -2.71
C ASP A 641 4.72 20.60 -2.62
N GLU A 642 4.24 20.18 -1.45
CA GLU A 642 3.61 18.88 -1.28
C GLU A 642 2.26 18.79 -2.04
N PRO A 643 1.95 17.65 -2.68
CA PRO A 643 0.62 17.41 -3.23
C PRO A 643 -0.39 17.22 -2.09
N PHE A 644 -1.63 17.66 -2.27
CA PHE A 644 -2.66 17.60 -1.22
C PHE A 644 -3.88 16.75 -1.59
N PHE A 645 -4.51 16.16 -0.57
CA PHE A 645 -5.85 15.57 -0.66
C PHE A 645 -6.83 16.39 0.19
N LEU A 646 -7.81 17.01 -0.48
CA LEU A 646 -8.81 17.87 0.12
C LEU A 646 -10.20 17.22 0.00
N ASN A 647 -10.66 16.61 1.09
CA ASN A 647 -11.92 15.88 1.16
C ASN A 647 -13.06 16.76 1.73
N LEU A 648 -13.72 17.52 0.86
CA LEU A 648 -14.74 18.50 1.21
C LEU A 648 -16.14 17.90 1.02
N TRP A 649 -16.78 17.56 2.14
CA TRP A 649 -18.12 16.97 2.18
C TRP A 649 -19.11 18.00 2.76
N PHE A 650 -19.88 18.65 1.90
CA PHE A 650 -20.91 19.61 2.27
C PHE A 650 -22.02 18.98 3.15
N ASN A 651 -22.72 19.83 3.89
CA ASN A 651 -23.99 19.48 4.54
C ASN A 651 -25.19 19.75 3.62
N GLU A 652 -24.97 20.54 2.58
CA GLU A 652 -25.95 21.08 1.66
C GLU A 652 -26.25 20.07 0.52
N PRO A 653 -27.50 19.97 0.03
CA PRO A 653 -28.74 20.63 0.49
C PRO A 653 -29.58 19.86 1.55
N HIS A 654 -28.99 19.01 2.40
CA HIS A 654 -29.74 18.23 3.40
C HIS A 654 -30.46 19.12 4.43
N ALA A 655 -31.75 18.88 4.65
CA ALA A 655 -32.56 19.69 5.57
C ALA A 655 -32.02 19.71 7.03
N PRO A 656 -32.19 20.82 7.79
CA PRO A 656 -32.89 22.06 7.43
C PRO A 656 -32.02 23.04 6.61
N ILE A 657 -32.51 23.29 5.40
CA ILE A 657 -31.96 24.15 4.36
C ILE A 657 -31.92 25.63 4.76
N ALA A 658 -30.92 26.36 4.26
CA ALA A 658 -30.82 27.81 4.37
C ALA A 658 -29.80 28.36 3.36
N ALA A 659 -30.16 29.47 2.72
CA ALA A 659 -29.32 30.20 1.77
C ALA A 659 -29.53 31.72 1.93
N PRO A 660 -28.63 32.57 1.40
CA PRO A 660 -28.85 34.00 1.25
C PRO A 660 -30.15 34.31 0.51
N ASP A 661 -30.94 35.21 1.06
CA ASP A 661 -32.24 35.66 0.57
C ASP A 661 -32.13 36.13 -0.90
N GLU A 662 -31.09 36.91 -1.22
CA GLU A 662 -30.69 37.36 -2.56
C GLU A 662 -30.41 36.22 -3.59
N ILE A 663 -30.23 34.98 -3.14
CA ILE A 663 -30.09 33.79 -3.96
C ILE A 663 -31.44 33.05 -4.04
N VAL A 664 -32.16 32.94 -2.93
CA VAL A 664 -33.51 32.33 -2.89
C VAL A 664 -34.48 33.03 -3.85
N SER A 665 -34.50 34.37 -3.85
CA SER A 665 -35.35 35.18 -4.75
C SER A 665 -35.10 34.97 -6.25
N LYS A 666 -34.05 34.24 -6.65
CA LYS A 666 -33.80 33.85 -8.05
C LYS A 666 -34.58 32.60 -8.48
N TYR A 667 -35.16 31.88 -7.52
CA TYR A 667 -35.85 30.60 -7.69
C TYR A 667 -37.31 30.63 -7.21
N GLY A 668 -37.68 31.60 -6.37
CA GLY A 668 -39.05 31.80 -5.89
C GLY A 668 -39.10 32.64 -4.61
N GLU A 669 -40.22 32.60 -3.92
CA GLU A 669 -40.44 33.37 -2.68
C GLU A 669 -39.54 32.92 -1.52
N LEU A 670 -39.21 33.86 -0.62
CA LEU A 670 -38.27 33.62 0.50
C LEU A 670 -38.74 32.57 1.52
N ASN A 671 -40.02 32.17 1.49
CA ASN A 671 -40.59 31.12 2.33
C ASN A 671 -40.79 29.78 1.59
N ASP A 672 -40.67 29.75 0.26
CA ASP A 672 -40.83 28.52 -0.51
C ASP A 672 -39.65 27.56 -0.30
N GLN A 673 -39.99 26.35 0.13
CA GLN A 673 -39.00 25.30 0.38
C GLN A 673 -38.36 24.77 -0.91
N ALA A 674 -38.94 24.95 -2.10
CA ALA A 674 -38.29 24.62 -3.37
C ALA A 674 -37.28 25.71 -3.81
N ALA A 675 -37.62 26.98 -3.64
CA ALA A 675 -36.74 28.12 -3.82
C ALA A 675 -35.55 28.09 -2.85
N ILE A 676 -35.77 27.87 -1.55
CA ILE A 676 -34.69 27.78 -0.55
C ILE A 676 -33.78 26.58 -0.83
N TYR A 677 -34.32 25.44 -1.24
CA TYR A 677 -33.54 24.25 -1.61
C TYR A 677 -32.65 24.54 -2.83
N SER A 678 -33.24 25.12 -3.88
CA SER A 678 -32.51 25.52 -5.10
C SER A 678 -31.44 26.58 -4.81
N GLY A 679 -31.74 27.56 -3.96
CA GLY A 679 -30.78 28.58 -3.51
C GLY A 679 -29.68 28.03 -2.60
N THR A 680 -29.92 26.94 -1.87
CA THR A 680 -28.90 26.23 -1.07
C THR A 680 -27.89 25.54 -1.98
N ILE A 681 -28.33 24.99 -3.11
CA ILE A 681 -27.47 24.40 -4.14
C ILE A 681 -26.67 25.49 -4.88
N ASP A 682 -27.30 26.59 -5.30
CA ASP A 682 -26.65 27.75 -5.93
C ASP A 682 -25.57 28.37 -5.02
N ASN A 683 -25.85 28.55 -3.73
CA ASN A 683 -24.87 29.01 -2.74
C ASN A 683 -23.68 28.02 -2.57
N THR A 684 -23.91 26.73 -2.80
CA THR A 684 -22.88 25.69 -2.73
C THR A 684 -22.01 25.68 -4.00
N ASP A 685 -22.59 25.86 -5.19
CA ASP A 685 -21.83 26.10 -6.43
C ASP A 685 -20.93 27.35 -6.33
N ARG A 686 -21.43 28.45 -5.73
CA ARG A 686 -20.61 29.64 -5.40
C ARG A 686 -19.44 29.32 -4.47
N ALA A 687 -19.67 28.49 -3.44
CA ALA A 687 -18.61 28.07 -2.53
C ALA A 687 -17.53 27.25 -3.27
N ILE A 688 -17.95 26.26 -4.08
CA ILE A 688 -17.04 25.49 -4.96
C ILE A 688 -16.28 26.44 -5.90
N GLY A 689 -16.95 27.46 -6.46
CA GLY A 689 -16.33 28.49 -7.30
C GLY A 689 -15.20 29.26 -6.61
N ARG A 690 -15.32 29.56 -5.32
CA ARG A 690 -14.26 30.20 -4.54
C ARG A 690 -13.04 29.30 -4.37
N LEU A 691 -13.26 28.00 -4.13
CA LEU A 691 -12.18 27.00 -4.05
C LEU A 691 -11.48 26.81 -5.40
N VAL A 692 -12.24 26.59 -6.48
CA VAL A 692 -11.72 26.45 -7.85
C VAL A 692 -10.94 27.71 -8.27
N ALA A 693 -11.46 28.90 -8.02
CA ALA A 693 -10.75 30.15 -8.29
C ALA A 693 -9.51 30.36 -7.40
N ARG A 694 -9.41 29.72 -6.22
CA ARG A 694 -8.18 29.72 -5.43
C ARG A 694 -7.14 28.78 -6.03
N LEU A 695 -7.54 27.59 -6.45
CA LEU A 695 -6.68 26.63 -7.17
C LEU A 695 -6.15 27.22 -8.49
N GLU A 696 -7.00 27.96 -9.21
CA GLU A 696 -6.62 28.70 -10.44
C GLU A 696 -5.57 29.78 -10.14
N LYS A 697 -5.77 30.56 -9.06
CA LYS A 697 -4.80 31.57 -8.57
C LYS A 697 -3.49 30.99 -8.00
N LEU A 698 -3.49 29.73 -7.57
CA LEU A 698 -2.28 29.02 -7.13
C LEU A 698 -1.54 28.33 -8.29
N GLY A 699 -2.11 28.29 -9.49
CA GLY A 699 -1.59 27.52 -10.63
C GLY A 699 -1.82 26.01 -10.54
N GLU A 700 -2.45 25.53 -9.46
CA GLU A 700 -2.63 24.10 -9.15
C GLU A 700 -3.85 23.47 -9.87
N LEU A 701 -4.83 24.26 -10.32
CA LEU A 701 -6.09 23.75 -10.89
C LEU A 701 -5.88 22.80 -12.08
N ASP A 702 -4.97 23.14 -13.00
CA ASP A 702 -4.66 22.31 -14.17
C ASP A 702 -4.14 20.92 -13.77
N ASN A 703 -3.43 20.84 -12.64
CA ASN A 703 -2.87 19.61 -12.10
C ASN A 703 -3.62 19.11 -10.84
N THR A 704 -4.92 19.37 -10.77
CA THR A 704 -5.78 18.86 -9.69
C THR A 704 -6.85 17.93 -10.27
N ILE A 705 -6.96 16.73 -9.71
CA ILE A 705 -8.08 15.81 -9.91
C ILE A 705 -9.23 16.27 -9.01
N ILE A 706 -10.28 16.84 -9.61
CA ILE A 706 -11.51 17.20 -8.93
C ILE A 706 -12.58 16.15 -9.25
N VAL A 707 -13.16 15.56 -8.20
CA VAL A 707 -14.31 14.65 -8.30
C VAL A 707 -15.51 15.28 -7.61
N TYR A 708 -16.65 15.36 -8.27
CA TYR A 708 -17.91 15.84 -7.68
C TYR A 708 -19.02 14.78 -7.76
N SER A 709 -19.74 14.57 -6.65
CA SER A 709 -20.92 13.69 -6.57
C SER A 709 -21.82 14.00 -5.36
N SER A 710 -22.90 13.24 -5.20
CA SER A 710 -23.83 13.28 -4.05
C SER A 710 -23.78 11.96 -3.27
N ASP A 711 -23.96 12.00 -1.95
CA ASP A 711 -23.93 10.79 -1.12
C ASP A 711 -25.19 9.91 -1.26
N ASN A 712 -26.31 10.46 -1.70
CA ASN A 712 -27.49 9.73 -2.17
C ASN A 712 -28.37 10.64 -3.04
N GLY A 713 -29.32 10.05 -3.78
CA GLY A 713 -30.35 10.82 -4.48
C GLY A 713 -31.22 11.65 -3.52
N SER A 714 -31.93 12.66 -4.03
CA SER A 714 -32.66 13.61 -3.19
C SER A 714 -33.80 12.95 -2.42
N TYR A 715 -34.17 13.52 -1.27
CA TYR A 715 -35.44 13.24 -0.59
C TYR A 715 -36.67 13.85 -1.32
N ARG A 716 -36.43 14.59 -2.41
CA ARG A 716 -37.44 15.24 -3.25
C ARG A 716 -37.53 14.50 -4.60
N GLN A 717 -38.58 13.69 -4.79
CA GLN A 717 -38.75 12.86 -5.99
C GLN A 717 -38.70 13.66 -7.30
N GLU A 718 -39.22 14.90 -7.33
CA GLU A 718 -39.20 15.76 -8.52
C GLU A 718 -37.78 16.21 -8.91
N ARG A 719 -36.81 16.12 -8.00
CA ARG A 719 -35.40 16.50 -8.21
C ARG A 719 -34.53 15.31 -8.67
N ASN A 720 -35.10 14.11 -8.70
CA ASN A 720 -34.49 12.92 -9.31
C ASN A 720 -34.95 12.71 -10.76
N GLY A 721 -35.88 13.53 -11.27
CA GLY A 721 -36.40 13.44 -12.63
C GLY A 721 -37.25 12.18 -12.86
N GLU A 722 -37.00 11.50 -13.98
CA GLU A 722 -37.66 10.25 -14.35
C GLU A 722 -37.24 9.02 -13.51
N LEU A 723 -36.17 9.15 -12.71
CA LEU A 723 -35.61 8.06 -11.93
C LEU A 723 -36.53 7.68 -10.77
N ARG A 724 -36.83 6.38 -10.65
CA ARG A 724 -37.77 5.89 -9.66
C ARG A 724 -37.21 6.00 -8.23
N GLY A 725 -37.94 6.71 -7.36
CA GLY A 725 -37.63 6.79 -5.94
C GLY A 725 -36.79 8.00 -5.53
N GLN A 726 -36.45 8.00 -4.25
CA GLN A 726 -35.81 9.10 -3.52
C GLN A 726 -34.88 8.53 -2.44
N LYS A 727 -34.22 9.38 -1.64
CA LYS A 727 -33.38 8.97 -0.49
C LYS A 727 -33.96 7.79 0.29
N GLY A 728 -33.14 6.76 0.52
CA GLY A 728 -33.50 5.48 1.15
C GLY A 728 -34.07 4.42 0.20
N SER A 729 -34.33 4.75 -1.07
CA SER A 729 -34.86 3.83 -2.07
C SER A 729 -33.77 2.97 -2.72
N GLN A 730 -34.04 1.67 -2.87
CA GLN A 730 -33.22 0.74 -3.66
C GLN A 730 -33.62 0.70 -5.16
N PHE A 731 -34.13 1.83 -5.65
CA PHE A 731 -34.43 2.11 -7.05
C PHE A 731 -33.61 3.34 -7.48
N GLU A 732 -33.43 3.55 -8.79
CA GLU A 732 -32.44 4.46 -9.36
C GLU A 732 -32.40 5.85 -8.69
N GLY A 733 -33.56 6.48 -8.43
CA GLY A 733 -33.63 7.82 -7.83
C GLY A 733 -33.17 7.90 -6.36
N GLY A 734 -32.84 6.78 -5.72
CA GLY A 734 -32.21 6.75 -4.41
C GLY A 734 -30.68 6.70 -4.43
N HIS A 735 -30.06 6.13 -5.47
CA HIS A 735 -28.60 5.89 -5.52
C HIS A 735 -27.90 6.36 -6.81
N ARG A 736 -28.59 6.66 -7.90
CA ARG A 736 -28.01 7.33 -9.07
C ARG A 736 -27.93 8.83 -8.82
N VAL A 737 -26.76 9.41 -9.04
CA VAL A 737 -26.36 10.75 -8.61
C VAL A 737 -25.45 11.38 -9.67
N PRO A 738 -25.22 12.70 -9.66
CA PRO A 738 -24.22 13.30 -10.54
C PRO A 738 -22.83 12.71 -10.29
N GLY A 739 -22.02 12.60 -11.35
CA GLY A 739 -20.64 12.13 -11.28
C GLY A 739 -19.79 12.90 -12.28
N ILE A 740 -18.92 13.77 -11.79
CA ILE A 740 -18.04 14.60 -12.61
C ILE A 740 -16.59 14.35 -12.20
N PHE A 741 -15.72 14.08 -13.16
CA PHE A 741 -14.27 14.01 -12.99
C PHE A 741 -13.61 15.08 -13.86
N TYR A 742 -12.75 15.91 -13.26
CA TYR A 742 -12.00 16.95 -13.94
C TYR A 742 -10.52 16.84 -13.59
N TRP A 743 -9.64 16.77 -14.59
CA TRP A 743 -8.18 16.91 -14.41
C TRP A 743 -7.53 17.30 -15.74
N LYS A 744 -7.37 18.60 -15.99
CA LYS A 744 -6.90 19.13 -17.28
C LYS A 744 -5.50 18.63 -17.69
N GLY A 745 -4.66 18.21 -16.73
CA GLY A 745 -3.34 17.64 -16.97
C GLY A 745 -3.30 16.16 -17.40
N GLY A 746 -4.39 15.40 -17.24
CA GLY A 746 -4.40 13.93 -17.47
C GLY A 746 -5.72 13.27 -17.90
N ILE A 747 -6.86 13.95 -17.79
CA ILE A 747 -8.17 13.50 -18.28
C ILE A 747 -8.55 14.32 -19.54
N PRO A 748 -8.75 13.68 -20.71
CA PRO A 748 -9.35 14.34 -21.86
C PRO A 748 -10.78 14.78 -21.56
N GLY A 749 -10.96 16.08 -21.37
CA GLY A 749 -12.23 16.72 -21.05
C GLY A 749 -13.17 16.91 -22.25
N GLY A 750 -14.37 17.45 -21.98
CA GLY A 750 -15.43 17.60 -22.97
C GLY A 750 -16.20 16.31 -23.26
N ARG A 751 -16.09 15.30 -22.38
CA ARG A 751 -16.64 13.96 -22.59
C ARG A 751 -17.86 13.66 -21.73
N VAL A 752 -18.70 12.77 -22.25
CA VAL A 752 -19.88 12.23 -21.57
C VAL A 752 -19.80 10.71 -21.69
N GLU A 753 -19.84 10.02 -20.56
CA GLU A 753 -19.75 8.55 -20.49
C GLU A 753 -21.06 7.99 -19.89
N ASP A 754 -21.46 6.80 -20.32
CA ASP A 754 -22.68 6.09 -19.90
C ASP A 754 -22.42 4.69 -19.31
N GLU A 755 -21.17 4.25 -19.25
CA GLU A 755 -20.75 3.04 -18.51
C GLU A 755 -21.14 3.13 -17.01
N PRO A 756 -21.81 2.11 -16.46
CA PRO A 756 -22.19 2.08 -15.04
C PRO A 756 -20.98 2.23 -14.10
N ALA A 757 -21.00 3.26 -13.27
CA ALA A 757 -19.91 3.62 -12.36
C ALA A 757 -20.44 4.12 -11.00
N GLY A 758 -19.57 4.26 -10.00
CA GLY A 758 -19.98 4.85 -8.72
C GLY A 758 -18.86 5.15 -7.74
N VAL A 759 -19.23 5.69 -6.57
CA VAL A 759 -18.25 6.11 -5.55
C VAL A 759 -17.42 4.95 -4.99
N VAL A 760 -17.90 3.70 -5.14
CA VAL A 760 -17.14 2.47 -4.82
C VAL A 760 -15.89 2.31 -5.69
N ASP A 761 -15.92 2.84 -6.92
CA ASP A 761 -14.80 2.79 -7.85
C ASP A 761 -13.71 3.84 -7.51
N LEU A 762 -13.96 4.78 -6.59
CA LEU A 762 -13.08 5.95 -6.40
C LEU A 762 -11.70 5.61 -5.86
N LEU A 763 -11.57 4.74 -4.85
CA LEU A 763 -10.27 4.36 -4.32
C LEU A 763 -9.39 3.70 -5.41
N PRO A 764 -9.81 2.63 -6.10
CA PRO A 764 -9.00 2.03 -7.17
C PRO A 764 -8.78 3.00 -8.35
N THR A 765 -9.74 3.86 -8.68
CA THR A 765 -9.60 4.87 -9.74
C THR A 765 -8.58 5.96 -9.42
N LEU A 766 -8.55 6.47 -8.18
CA LEU A 766 -7.56 7.46 -7.77
C LEU A 766 -6.15 6.85 -7.76
N CYS A 767 -6.02 5.58 -7.38
CA CYS A 767 -4.76 4.85 -7.48
C CYS A 767 -4.28 4.79 -8.96
N GLY A 768 -5.15 4.39 -9.88
CA GLY A 768 -4.87 4.32 -11.32
C GLY A 768 -4.58 5.68 -11.97
N LEU A 769 -5.30 6.74 -11.61
CA LEU A 769 -5.09 8.10 -12.15
C LEU A 769 -3.76 8.73 -11.68
N ILE A 770 -3.30 8.40 -10.48
CA ILE A 770 -2.10 8.98 -9.86
C ILE A 770 -0.84 8.15 -10.15
N GLY A 771 -1.00 6.86 -10.51
CA GLY A 771 0.11 5.94 -10.69
C GLY A 771 0.70 5.48 -9.36
N ILE A 772 -0.17 5.03 -8.45
CA ILE A 772 0.18 4.44 -7.15
C ILE A 772 -0.58 3.13 -6.95
N GLU A 773 -0.04 2.25 -6.13
CA GLU A 773 -0.64 0.94 -5.92
C GLU A 773 -1.93 0.95 -5.10
N LYS A 774 -2.78 -0.03 -5.41
CA LYS A 774 -4.03 -0.29 -4.70
C LYS A 774 -3.70 -1.01 -3.37
N PRO A 775 -4.41 -0.73 -2.26
CA PRO A 775 -4.04 -1.23 -0.95
C PRO A 775 -4.03 -2.77 -0.87
N GLU A 776 -2.87 -3.32 -0.49
CA GLU A 776 -2.67 -4.77 -0.29
C GLU A 776 -3.70 -5.37 0.68
N LYS A 777 -4.14 -6.61 0.39
CA LYS A 777 -5.01 -7.44 1.26
C LYS A 777 -6.39 -6.85 1.57
N VAL A 778 -6.72 -5.69 1.03
CA VAL A 778 -8.05 -5.07 1.06
C VAL A 778 -8.83 -5.55 -0.16
N HIS A 779 -9.89 -6.33 0.05
CA HIS A 779 -10.82 -6.67 -1.04
C HIS A 779 -11.63 -5.43 -1.41
N LEU A 780 -11.24 -4.74 -2.49
CA LEU A 780 -11.97 -3.61 -3.06
C LEU A 780 -13.17 -4.14 -3.87
N ASP A 781 -14.36 -3.59 -3.62
CA ASP A 781 -15.56 -3.95 -4.39
C ASP A 781 -15.69 -3.15 -5.70
N GLY A 782 -14.93 -2.05 -5.83
CA GLY A 782 -14.91 -1.15 -6.99
C GLY A 782 -13.88 -1.52 -8.06
N SER A 783 -14.07 -1.00 -9.27
CA SER A 783 -13.16 -1.17 -10.41
C SER A 783 -12.37 0.12 -10.68
N ASP A 784 -11.23 -0.01 -11.35
CA ASP A 784 -10.40 1.14 -11.74
C ASP A 784 -10.93 1.79 -13.02
N LEU A 785 -11.49 3.00 -12.92
CA LEU A 785 -12.02 3.75 -14.07
C LEU A 785 -10.93 4.54 -14.82
N ALA A 786 -9.68 4.56 -14.33
CA ALA A 786 -8.63 5.39 -14.92
C ALA A 786 -8.43 5.15 -16.43
N PRO A 787 -8.45 3.92 -16.97
CA PRO A 787 -8.33 3.70 -18.42
C PRO A 787 -9.41 4.40 -19.26
N MET A 788 -10.66 4.40 -18.78
CA MET A 788 -11.78 5.12 -19.42
C MET A 788 -11.62 6.65 -19.27
N LEU A 789 -11.24 7.12 -18.08
CA LEU A 789 -11.12 8.54 -17.76
C LEU A 789 -9.93 9.23 -18.44
N THR A 790 -8.82 8.51 -18.67
CA THR A 790 -7.68 9.00 -19.46
C THR A 790 -7.81 8.69 -20.96
N GLY A 791 -8.59 7.67 -21.33
CA GLY A 791 -8.66 7.14 -22.69
C GLY A 791 -7.45 6.28 -23.08
N SER A 792 -6.67 5.77 -22.10
CA SER A 792 -5.43 5.03 -22.35
C SER A 792 -5.63 3.57 -22.77
N ASP A 793 -6.69 2.92 -22.28
CA ASP A 793 -7.05 1.54 -22.62
C ASP A 793 -8.55 1.28 -22.34
N LYS A 794 -9.07 0.15 -22.80
CA LYS A 794 -10.45 -0.27 -22.58
C LYS A 794 -10.69 -0.64 -21.11
N PHE A 795 -11.60 0.08 -20.46
CA PHE A 795 -12.13 -0.31 -19.15
C PHE A 795 -12.86 -1.67 -19.19
N ASN A 796 -12.65 -2.49 -18.15
CA ASN A 796 -13.39 -3.73 -17.92
C ASN A 796 -13.76 -3.81 -16.43
N ARG A 797 -15.05 -3.68 -16.11
CA ARG A 797 -15.57 -3.79 -14.74
C ARG A 797 -15.38 -5.20 -14.17
N HIS A 798 -14.66 -5.33 -13.06
CA HIS A 798 -14.24 -6.62 -12.51
C HIS A 798 -15.39 -7.39 -11.82
N GLN A 799 -16.32 -6.68 -11.19
CA GLN A 799 -17.58 -7.23 -10.69
C GLN A 799 -18.76 -6.24 -10.88
N PRO A 800 -20.01 -6.73 -11.01
CA PRO A 800 -21.21 -5.88 -11.05
C PRO A 800 -21.31 -4.92 -9.87
N LEU A 801 -21.83 -3.71 -10.09
CA LEU A 801 -22.14 -2.79 -9.00
C LEU A 801 -23.25 -3.37 -8.12
N PHE A 802 -23.11 -3.24 -6.80
CA PHE A 802 -23.93 -3.96 -5.83
C PHE A 802 -24.26 -3.10 -4.60
N TRP A 803 -25.53 -3.09 -4.17
CA TRP A 803 -26.00 -2.33 -3.00
C TRP A 803 -26.89 -3.18 -2.10
N MET A 804 -26.90 -2.87 -0.80
CA MET A 804 -27.71 -3.60 0.18
C MET A 804 -28.45 -2.65 1.12
N THR A 805 -29.63 -3.08 1.58
CA THR A 805 -30.38 -2.41 2.64
C THR A 805 -31.09 -3.48 3.47
N GLY A 806 -30.55 -3.76 4.66
CA GLY A 806 -30.89 -4.97 5.42
C GLY A 806 -30.54 -6.22 4.62
N ALA A 807 -31.56 -7.03 4.33
CA ALA A 807 -31.41 -8.27 3.55
C ALA A 807 -31.70 -8.11 2.05
N ASN A 808 -32.17 -6.94 1.61
CA ASN A 808 -32.49 -6.68 0.20
C ASN A 808 -31.24 -6.26 -0.57
N MET A 809 -31.12 -6.73 -1.81
CA MET A 809 -29.94 -6.58 -2.67
C MET A 809 -30.34 -5.93 -3.99
N VAL A 810 -29.45 -5.10 -4.55
CA VAL A 810 -29.55 -4.57 -5.91
C VAL A 810 -28.25 -4.87 -6.64
N LEU A 811 -28.32 -5.31 -7.90
CA LEU A 811 -27.16 -5.61 -8.74
C LEU A 811 -27.33 -4.99 -10.14
N ARG A 812 -26.39 -4.16 -10.57
CA ARG A 812 -26.32 -3.49 -11.89
C ARG A 812 -25.20 -4.11 -12.74
N MET A 813 -25.55 -4.63 -13.91
CA MET A 813 -24.61 -5.27 -14.85
C MET A 813 -24.96 -4.88 -16.29
N GLY A 814 -24.21 -3.93 -16.86
CA GLY A 814 -24.62 -3.21 -18.07
C GLY A 814 -26.03 -2.62 -17.90
N ASP A 815 -26.83 -2.59 -18.97
CA ASP A 815 -28.21 -2.08 -18.98
C ASP A 815 -29.17 -2.71 -17.96
N HIS A 816 -28.84 -3.86 -17.37
CA HIS A 816 -29.76 -4.61 -16.53
C HIS A 816 -29.54 -4.34 -15.04
N THR A 817 -30.64 -4.13 -14.30
CA THR A 817 -30.61 -4.06 -12.84
C THR A 817 -31.60 -5.05 -12.21
N LEU A 818 -31.09 -5.87 -11.29
CA LEU A 818 -31.84 -6.88 -10.55
C LEU A 818 -32.09 -6.38 -9.11
N PHE A 819 -33.35 -6.13 -8.76
CA PHE A 819 -33.76 -5.98 -7.37
C PHE A 819 -34.11 -7.37 -6.79
N ALA A 820 -33.55 -7.71 -5.63
CA ALA A 820 -33.73 -9.00 -4.97
C ALA A 820 -34.09 -8.80 -3.50
N SER A 821 -35.28 -9.25 -3.11
CA SER A 821 -35.67 -9.29 -1.69
C SER A 821 -34.94 -10.40 -0.94
N GLY A 822 -34.53 -10.12 0.30
CA GLY A 822 -33.91 -11.11 1.19
C GLY A 822 -34.91 -12.14 1.71
N THR A 823 -34.38 -13.24 2.29
CA THR A 823 -35.17 -14.26 3.00
C THR A 823 -35.02 -14.19 4.52
N ALA A 824 -34.07 -13.42 5.05
CA ALA A 824 -33.94 -13.20 6.49
C ALA A 824 -35.24 -12.62 7.08
N LYS A 825 -35.60 -13.05 8.30
CA LYS A 825 -36.84 -12.62 8.94
C LYS A 825 -36.78 -11.13 9.26
N SER A 826 -37.82 -10.38 8.89
CA SER A 826 -37.95 -8.97 9.32
C SER A 826 -37.96 -8.90 10.84
N PRO A 827 -37.04 -8.16 11.47
CA PRO A 827 -36.97 -8.03 12.92
C PRO A 827 -37.92 -6.93 13.47
N ILE A 828 -38.49 -6.11 12.58
CA ILE A 828 -39.43 -5.04 12.90
C ILE A 828 -40.77 -5.64 13.34
N ASP A 829 -41.26 -5.31 14.55
CA ASP A 829 -42.63 -5.64 14.95
C ASP A 829 -43.62 -4.69 14.26
N PHE A 830 -44.09 -5.10 13.08
CA PHE A 830 -45.14 -4.39 12.34
C PHE A 830 -46.48 -4.30 13.10
N LYS A 831 -46.78 -5.18 14.07
CA LYS A 831 -48.00 -5.07 14.89
C LYS A 831 -47.85 -3.95 15.93
N ALA A 832 -46.70 -3.83 16.60
CA ALA A 832 -46.41 -2.67 17.45
C ALA A 832 -46.36 -1.37 16.63
N ALA A 833 -45.69 -1.37 15.47
CA ALA A 833 -45.62 -0.21 14.60
C ALA A 833 -47.00 0.29 14.14
N ASN A 834 -47.89 -0.63 13.72
CA ASN A 834 -49.24 -0.25 13.32
C ASN A 834 -50.05 0.29 14.51
N ARG A 835 -50.00 -0.35 15.69
CA ARG A 835 -50.66 0.16 16.91
C ARG A 835 -50.19 1.56 17.27
N LEU A 836 -48.89 1.80 17.30
CA LEU A 836 -48.31 3.13 17.56
C LEU A 836 -48.72 4.16 16.49
N THR A 837 -48.81 3.76 15.21
CA THR A 837 -49.27 4.65 14.14
C THR A 837 -50.72 5.07 14.31
N GLU A 838 -51.62 4.16 14.70
CA GLU A 838 -53.02 4.51 14.98
C GLU A 838 -53.16 5.32 16.28
N GLN A 839 -52.38 5.03 17.32
CA GLN A 839 -52.32 5.85 18.54
C GLN A 839 -51.85 7.29 18.25
N ILE A 840 -50.87 7.47 17.35
CA ILE A 840 -50.44 8.80 16.90
C ILE A 840 -51.58 9.55 16.20
N LYS A 841 -52.36 8.88 15.33
CA LYS A 841 -53.54 9.51 14.71
C LYS A 841 -54.58 9.92 15.75
N GLN A 842 -54.87 9.04 16.71
CA GLN A 842 -55.84 9.30 17.78
C GLN A 842 -55.42 10.47 18.69
N VAL A 843 -54.13 10.56 19.04
CA VAL A 843 -53.57 11.66 19.86
C VAL A 843 -53.45 12.97 19.09
N LEU A 844 -53.30 12.93 17.77
CA LEU A 844 -53.33 14.14 16.93
C LEU A 844 -54.76 14.64 16.68
N GLY A 845 -55.74 13.76 16.47
CA GLY A 845 -57.13 14.15 16.21
C GLY A 845 -57.22 15.20 15.09
N ASP A 846 -57.85 16.34 15.37
CA ASP A 846 -58.00 17.46 14.43
C ASP A 846 -56.67 18.14 14.03
N ASP A 847 -55.59 17.96 14.81
CA ASP A 847 -54.25 18.40 14.41
C ASP A 847 -53.61 17.49 13.34
N LEU A 848 -54.19 16.33 13.02
CA LEU A 848 -53.64 15.40 12.02
C LEU A 848 -53.56 16.04 10.63
N GLU A 849 -54.57 16.82 10.22
CA GLU A 849 -54.55 17.54 8.94
C GLU A 849 -53.46 18.63 8.92
N LYS A 850 -53.23 19.31 10.05
CA LYS A 850 -52.16 20.31 10.21
C LYS A 850 -50.77 19.65 10.17
N VAL A 851 -50.64 18.45 10.73
CA VAL A 851 -49.41 17.65 10.68
C VAL A 851 -49.14 17.15 9.26
N LEU A 852 -50.15 16.68 8.53
CA LEU A 852 -50.04 16.28 7.13
C LEU A 852 -49.75 17.47 6.21
N GLY A 853 -50.42 18.60 6.44
CA GLY A 853 -50.32 19.83 5.63
C GLY A 853 -50.92 19.64 4.23
N GLY A 854 -52.21 19.29 4.16
CA GLY A 854 -52.94 19.10 2.89
C GLY A 854 -52.56 17.86 2.08
N ARG A 855 -51.87 16.89 2.69
CA ARG A 855 -51.44 15.61 2.07
C ARG A 855 -52.30 14.42 2.51
N ASP A 856 -52.27 13.37 1.70
CA ASP A 856 -52.92 12.10 1.99
C ASP A 856 -52.40 11.50 3.30
N VAL A 857 -53.28 10.86 4.10
CA VAL A 857 -52.91 10.18 5.35
C VAL A 857 -51.82 9.11 5.19
N LYS A 858 -51.61 8.58 3.97
CA LYS A 858 -50.47 7.71 3.62
C LYS A 858 -49.11 8.39 3.85
N ASP A 859 -49.03 9.71 3.66
CA ASP A 859 -47.81 10.49 3.90
C ASP A 859 -47.49 10.69 5.39
N LEU A 860 -48.39 10.31 6.31
CA LEU A 860 -48.12 10.34 7.74
C LEU A 860 -46.82 9.60 8.09
N ARG A 861 -46.53 8.48 7.42
CA ARG A 861 -45.26 7.75 7.61
C ARG A 861 -44.06 8.62 7.22
N ASN A 862 -44.09 9.29 6.08
CA ASN A 862 -43.03 10.19 5.64
C ASN A 862 -42.86 11.34 6.65
N ARG A 863 -43.98 11.93 7.10
CA ARG A 863 -44.02 13.01 8.09
C ARG A 863 -43.41 12.61 9.43
N LEU A 864 -43.73 11.43 9.94
CA LEU A 864 -43.23 10.92 11.22
C LEU A 864 -41.72 10.57 11.16
N PHE A 865 -41.19 10.12 10.03
CA PHE A 865 -39.78 9.74 9.94
C PHE A 865 -38.84 10.90 9.61
N ASN A 866 -39.21 11.76 8.65
CA ASN A 866 -38.27 12.64 7.93
C ASN A 866 -38.39 14.14 8.25
N HIS A 867 -39.31 14.56 9.12
CA HIS A 867 -39.49 15.98 9.49
C HIS A 867 -39.18 16.28 10.96
N GLY A 868 -39.29 17.56 11.35
CA GLY A 868 -39.06 18.06 12.71
C GLY A 868 -39.99 17.48 13.77
N ARG A 869 -39.88 17.98 15.02
CA ARG A 869 -40.77 17.58 16.13
C ARG A 869 -42.23 17.88 15.82
N LEU A 870 -43.13 17.00 16.28
CA LEU A 870 -44.54 17.32 16.40
C LEU A 870 -44.73 18.30 17.57
N ALA A 871 -45.69 19.21 17.45
CA ALA A 871 -46.03 20.17 18.51
C ALA A 871 -46.71 19.50 19.72
N ASN A 872 -47.56 18.50 19.46
CA ASN A 872 -48.19 17.68 20.49
C ASN A 872 -47.14 16.75 21.15
N PRO A 873 -46.84 16.89 22.46
CA PRO A 873 -45.77 16.14 23.11
C PRO A 873 -46.00 14.63 23.19
N GLU A 874 -47.25 14.18 23.30
CA GLU A 874 -47.59 12.76 23.39
C GLU A 874 -47.53 12.09 22.01
N ALA A 875 -47.97 12.79 20.96
CA ALA A 875 -47.76 12.35 19.59
C ALA A 875 -46.25 12.26 19.26
N GLU A 876 -45.43 13.20 19.73
CA GLU A 876 -43.96 13.15 19.61
C GLU A 876 -43.36 11.99 20.43
N ARG A 877 -43.91 11.67 21.61
CA ARG A 877 -43.47 10.53 22.43
C ARG A 877 -43.74 9.20 21.72
N LEU A 878 -44.97 8.98 21.27
CA LEU A 878 -45.40 7.79 20.50
C LEU A 878 -44.64 7.68 19.18
N ARG A 879 -44.41 8.81 18.50
CA ARG A 879 -43.59 8.89 17.27
C ARG A 879 -42.17 8.39 17.49
N ASN A 880 -41.52 8.76 18.59
CA ASN A 880 -40.16 8.29 18.84
C ASN A 880 -40.15 6.77 19.13
N GLN A 881 -41.09 6.26 19.93
CA GLN A 881 -41.29 4.81 20.09
C GLN A 881 -41.53 4.08 18.75
N LEU A 882 -42.28 4.69 17.82
CA LEU A 882 -42.47 4.15 16.48
C LEU A 882 -41.17 4.13 15.67
N ARG A 883 -40.34 5.18 15.76
CA ARG A 883 -39.06 5.27 15.05
C ARG A 883 -38.04 4.26 15.57
N ASP A 884 -38.01 4.03 16.89
CA ASP A 884 -37.14 3.04 17.53
C ASP A 884 -37.39 1.60 17.04
N LEU A 885 -38.61 1.27 16.58
CA LEU A 885 -38.92 -0.04 15.95
C LEU A 885 -38.35 -0.20 14.53
N TYR A 886 -38.02 0.89 13.85
CA TYR A 886 -37.52 0.90 12.46
C TYR A 886 -36.04 1.32 12.34
N TYR A 887 -35.47 1.94 13.38
CA TYR A 887 -34.03 2.19 13.45
C TYR A 887 -33.25 0.86 13.50
N PHE A 888 -32.08 0.86 12.88
CA PHE A 888 -31.29 -0.35 12.72
C PHE A 888 -30.70 -0.80 14.07
N ASN A 889 -31.10 -1.99 14.54
CA ASN A 889 -30.47 -2.58 15.71
C ASN A 889 -29.35 -3.54 15.28
N GLU A 890 -28.16 -3.37 15.87
CA GLU A 890 -26.98 -4.19 15.61
C GLU A 890 -27.19 -5.68 15.92
N ALA A 891 -28.10 -6.01 16.86
CA ALA A 891 -28.51 -7.39 17.12
C ALA A 891 -29.21 -8.09 15.94
N TRP A 892 -29.54 -7.38 14.86
CA TRP A 892 -30.12 -7.96 13.64
C TRP A 892 -29.06 -8.57 12.69
N ILE A 893 -27.78 -8.18 12.81
CA ILE A 893 -26.70 -8.61 11.91
C ILE A 893 -26.61 -10.15 11.78
N PRO A 894 -26.66 -10.96 12.85
CA PRO A 894 -26.56 -12.41 12.75
C PRO A 894 -27.74 -13.06 12.01
N GLU A 895 -28.91 -12.41 11.96
CA GLU A 895 -30.06 -12.88 11.17
C GLU A 895 -29.93 -12.45 9.70
N LEU A 896 -29.41 -11.25 9.43
CA LEU A 896 -29.09 -10.81 8.07
C LEU A 896 -28.08 -11.75 7.40
N LYS A 897 -27.02 -12.18 8.12
CA LYS A 897 -26.01 -13.13 7.60
C LYS A 897 -26.58 -14.46 7.08
N LYS A 898 -27.81 -14.83 7.47
CA LYS A 898 -28.51 -16.05 7.01
C LYS A 898 -29.34 -15.85 5.73
N SER A 899 -29.43 -14.64 5.18
CA SER A 899 -30.33 -14.37 4.05
C SER A 899 -29.88 -15.04 2.75
N GLY A 900 -30.81 -15.74 2.09
CA GLY A 900 -30.75 -16.06 0.67
C GLY A 900 -31.48 -15.00 -0.19
N ILE A 901 -31.73 -15.33 -1.46
CA ILE A 901 -32.52 -14.51 -2.38
C ILE A 901 -33.94 -15.06 -2.53
N GLY A 902 -34.92 -14.27 -2.08
CA GLY A 902 -36.34 -14.50 -2.26
C GLY A 902 -36.86 -14.06 -3.63
N ARG A 903 -37.89 -13.19 -3.62
CA ARG A 903 -38.53 -12.64 -4.83
C ARG A 903 -37.60 -11.63 -5.52
N VAL A 904 -37.66 -11.61 -6.84
CA VAL A 904 -36.82 -10.75 -7.69
C VAL A 904 -37.63 -9.93 -8.69
N GLN A 905 -37.09 -8.78 -9.07
CA GLN A 905 -37.54 -7.92 -10.16
C GLN A 905 -36.32 -7.63 -11.05
N LEU A 906 -36.52 -7.55 -12.36
CA LEU A 906 -35.45 -7.26 -13.33
C LEU A 906 -35.92 -6.15 -14.26
N TYR A 907 -35.07 -5.17 -14.50
CA TYR A 907 -35.34 -4.01 -15.36
C TYR A 907 -34.21 -3.84 -16.39
N ASP A 908 -34.57 -3.28 -17.55
CA ASP A 908 -33.68 -2.96 -18.69
C ASP A 908 -33.66 -1.43 -18.82
N LEU A 909 -32.68 -0.80 -18.15
CA LEU A 909 -32.65 0.66 -17.96
C LEU A 909 -32.40 1.43 -19.26
N SER A 910 -31.89 0.77 -20.29
CA SER A 910 -31.79 1.32 -21.65
C SER A 910 -33.16 1.71 -22.25
N LYS A 911 -34.27 1.25 -21.64
CA LYS A 911 -35.66 1.48 -22.08
C LYS A 911 -36.62 1.86 -20.93
N ASP A 912 -36.19 1.74 -19.68
CA ASP A 912 -37.05 1.82 -18.50
C ASP A 912 -36.31 2.39 -17.27
N LEU A 913 -35.74 3.59 -17.40
CA LEU A 913 -35.13 4.35 -16.29
C LEU A 913 -36.10 4.56 -15.10
N GLY A 914 -37.40 4.66 -15.38
CA GLY A 914 -38.46 4.69 -14.38
C GLY A 914 -38.79 3.35 -13.73
N GLN A 915 -38.10 2.26 -14.10
CA GLN A 915 -38.20 0.92 -13.52
C GLN A 915 -39.67 0.45 -13.32
N GLN A 916 -40.50 0.63 -14.35
CA GLN A 916 -41.92 0.29 -14.33
C GLN A 916 -42.16 -1.13 -14.84
N ASN A 917 -41.33 -1.59 -15.78
CA ASN A 917 -41.53 -2.79 -16.60
C ASN A 917 -40.68 -3.96 -16.11
N ASN A 918 -41.15 -4.69 -15.09
CA ASN A 918 -40.44 -5.86 -14.59
C ASN A 918 -40.39 -7.00 -15.63
N ILE A 919 -39.24 -7.15 -16.29
CA ILE A 919 -38.98 -8.15 -17.34
C ILE A 919 -38.49 -9.51 -16.81
N ALA A 920 -38.47 -9.75 -15.49
CA ALA A 920 -37.93 -10.99 -14.92
C ALA A 920 -38.55 -12.28 -15.52
N LYS A 921 -39.88 -12.28 -15.73
CA LYS A 921 -40.59 -13.40 -16.40
C LYS A 921 -40.21 -13.56 -17.87
N LYS A 922 -39.80 -12.49 -18.55
CA LYS A 922 -39.40 -12.48 -19.98
C LYS A 922 -37.92 -12.86 -20.20
N ARG A 923 -37.08 -12.82 -19.16
CA ARG A 923 -35.62 -13.08 -19.23
C ARG A 923 -35.13 -14.12 -18.19
N PRO A 924 -35.75 -15.31 -18.06
CA PRO A 924 -35.45 -16.24 -16.95
C PRO A 924 -33.99 -16.70 -16.89
N LYS A 925 -33.30 -16.88 -18.03
CA LYS A 925 -31.86 -17.23 -18.04
C LYS A 925 -30.99 -16.15 -17.37
N LEU A 926 -31.23 -14.88 -17.71
CA LEU A 926 -30.51 -13.75 -17.13
C LEU A 926 -30.84 -13.56 -15.65
N VAL A 927 -32.11 -13.74 -15.25
CA VAL A 927 -32.49 -13.74 -13.82
C VAL A 927 -31.69 -14.79 -13.03
N THR A 928 -31.54 -16.01 -13.56
CA THR A 928 -30.75 -17.07 -12.91
C THR A 928 -29.26 -16.69 -12.79
N GLN A 929 -28.67 -16.11 -13.83
CA GLN A 929 -27.29 -15.61 -13.80
C GLN A 929 -27.09 -14.51 -12.74
N LEU A 930 -27.91 -13.45 -12.78
CA LEU A 930 -27.80 -12.32 -11.86
C LEU A 930 -28.12 -12.74 -10.41
N LYS A 931 -29.06 -13.68 -10.19
CA LYS A 931 -29.28 -14.29 -8.86
C LYS A 931 -28.04 -15.03 -8.36
N LYS A 932 -27.32 -15.77 -9.22
CA LYS A 932 -26.09 -16.47 -8.82
C LYS A 932 -24.98 -15.48 -8.42
N GLN A 933 -24.81 -14.39 -9.18
CA GLN A 933 -23.84 -13.32 -8.86
C GLN A 933 -24.22 -12.59 -7.57
N ALA A 934 -25.46 -12.09 -7.45
CA ALA A 934 -25.94 -11.38 -6.27
C ALA A 934 -25.79 -12.21 -4.99
N ALA A 935 -26.11 -13.51 -5.03
CA ALA A 935 -25.93 -14.40 -3.89
C ALA A 935 -24.44 -14.67 -3.57
N GLY A 936 -23.55 -14.60 -4.56
CA GLY A 936 -22.10 -14.69 -4.37
C GLY A 936 -21.55 -13.46 -3.66
N ILE A 937 -21.82 -12.27 -4.21
CA ILE A 937 -21.38 -10.98 -3.64
C ILE A 937 -21.97 -10.82 -2.22
N TYR A 938 -23.26 -11.12 -2.02
CA TYR A 938 -23.88 -11.08 -0.69
C TYR A 938 -23.15 -11.93 0.35
N ARG A 939 -22.76 -13.17 0.01
CA ARG A 939 -22.00 -14.02 0.93
C ARG A 939 -20.58 -13.51 1.19
N SER A 940 -19.91 -12.92 0.20
CA SER A 940 -18.60 -12.29 0.39
C SER A 940 -18.70 -11.08 1.33
N VAL A 941 -19.61 -10.15 1.05
CA VAL A 941 -19.87 -8.97 1.88
C VAL A 941 -20.21 -9.37 3.32
N MET A 942 -21.11 -10.34 3.51
CA MET A 942 -21.57 -10.78 4.84
C MET A 942 -20.57 -11.68 5.59
N ALA A 943 -19.50 -12.14 4.94
CA ALA A 943 -18.39 -12.82 5.61
C ALA A 943 -17.45 -11.80 6.27
N ASP A 944 -17.06 -10.74 5.55
CA ASP A 944 -16.26 -9.62 6.07
C ASP A 944 -17.01 -8.79 7.12
N ALA A 945 -18.34 -8.68 6.99
CA ALA A 945 -19.14 -7.72 7.75
C ALA A 945 -19.09 -7.97 9.29
N PRO A 946 -18.64 -7.00 10.11
CA PRO A 946 -18.38 -7.17 11.53
C PRO A 946 -19.67 -7.25 12.35
N GLU A 947 -19.68 -8.05 13.41
CA GLU A 947 -20.79 -8.07 14.36
C GLU A 947 -20.54 -7.13 15.54
N TRP A 948 -21.32 -6.06 15.58
CA TRP A 948 -21.31 -5.09 16.69
C TRP A 948 -21.94 -5.73 17.93
N SER A 949 -21.09 -6.28 18.80
CA SER A 949 -21.52 -7.04 19.97
C SER A 949 -22.39 -6.22 20.93
N SER A 950 -23.38 -6.86 21.56
CA SER A 950 -24.28 -6.19 22.50
C SER A 950 -23.61 -5.82 23.84
N LYS A 951 -22.50 -6.47 24.21
CA LYS A 951 -21.71 -6.19 25.41
C LYS A 951 -20.92 -4.88 25.30
#